data_AF-A0A319EY03-F1
#
_entry.id   AF-A0A319EY03-F1
#
_cell.length_a   1.000
_cell.length_b   1.000
_cell.length_c   1.000
_cell.angle_alpha   90.00
_cell.angle_beta   90.00
_cell.angle_gamma   90.00
#
_symmetry.space_group_name_H-M   'P 1'
#
loop_
_entity.id
_entity.type
_entity.pdbx_description
1 polymer ?
#
loop_
_entity_poly.entity_id
_entity_poly.type
_entity_poly.pdbx_seq_one_letter_code
_entity_poly.pdbx_strand_id
1 'polypeptide(L)'
;MYAQRPLPYAPTPYSFTPNPALAASISLDEEVKLASSSAERDLYESLAEIYGIIVTLDGLEKAYIKDVVTEAEYTETCTRLLKQYKSSLGDDTVANEFVDLETFKRTWGLECPRATERLRIGLPATIEQASHSTPAANMAPAVTGPAGGASGSLILTATENFITFLDALKLNMVSKDALHPLLSEVIQSVNKVTDIDFENRGKIIQWLIALNQMRATEELSEDQARELAFDIEQAYLGFKATLVFDLPQIHTKPSGTELIQALDLLTVQPRSFGPVALEAGKSRTVQPAGVTRYLTSIIASPLSWLNTDELREAVWDAAAARLSERSGRTAMPAMSRVFSIPTSGVDEFTLTLHEPSLTADNLGMKTWVSSYLLSRRLHNLLETTPNLVPSASTTPKLHPDKTLRALELGAGTGLVGLSFAALRGKSATIHLTDLPDIVPNLAHNAALNVELLDRTGGAVTTGVLDWSEQYDLILAADPLYSPNHPKWLVDTITPWLSRGLDARIQELRERMGQLGLAVVDEGEEIGYDDWESADGGALEVRCWWSIWGWILTKSSDMSIRVASDRSSEAKPLGTLWPPNMVIGLLAITAIPTVTGVAMGVSEQRKANERKNDERRMAKFNLDVAPPPHEEPDDEVQGLRVVLRDFKVYLDDPVPSKRKVPAHTAAAFYIDYPEPDHMKDLKRGFGLATTISDNPPMLGWIYADKDTHEVKYGNRTMSCDHVVGPWDWEDEETTVTLEENCQFVAVQEEDGAWALYFDRDGDELEGVLEEQGKLDNDFQPLRLKRNLIEQQVQKMKNGNS
;
A
#
# COMPACT_ATOMS: atom_id res chain seq x y z
N MET A 1 62.78 -47.16 -93.55
CA MET A 1 63.67 -46.71 -92.46
C MET A 1 62.79 -45.97 -91.45
N TYR A 2 62.61 -46.35 -90.20
CA TYR A 2 63.05 -47.51 -89.43
C TYR A 2 61.90 -47.91 -88.49
N ALA A 3 61.64 -49.21 -88.38
CA ALA A 3 60.81 -49.79 -87.34
C ALA A 3 61.60 -49.85 -86.01
N GLN A 4 60.90 -49.69 -84.88
CA GLN A 4 61.25 -50.07 -83.49
C GLN A 4 60.08 -49.60 -82.60
N ARG A 5 59.58 -50.26 -81.56
CA ARG A 5 59.79 -51.52 -80.82
C ARG A 5 58.52 -51.67 -79.91
N PRO A 6 58.03 -52.86 -79.57
CA PRO A 6 56.87 -53.01 -78.69
C PRO A 6 57.26 -52.98 -77.20
N LEU A 7 56.36 -52.47 -76.34
CA LEU A 7 56.45 -52.48 -74.88
C LEU A 7 55.23 -53.20 -74.26
N PRO A 8 55.35 -53.72 -73.02
CA PRO A 8 54.70 -54.95 -72.56
C PRO A 8 53.34 -54.78 -71.88
N TYR A 9 52.59 -55.88 -71.85
CA TYR A 9 51.18 -56.07 -71.46
C TYR A 9 50.95 -56.21 -69.94
N ALA A 10 49.83 -55.66 -69.46
CA ALA A 10 49.01 -56.12 -68.32
C ALA A 10 47.57 -55.53 -68.45
N PRO A 11 46.53 -56.10 -67.80
CA PRO A 11 45.44 -56.80 -68.48
C PRO A 11 44.08 -56.07 -68.42
N THR A 12 43.21 -56.28 -69.43
CA THR A 12 41.77 -56.00 -69.33
C THR A 12 41.07 -57.16 -68.59
N PRO A 13 40.41 -56.93 -67.44
CA PRO A 13 39.47 -57.90 -66.92
C PRO A 13 38.22 -57.89 -67.81
N TYR A 14 37.85 -59.09 -68.27
CA TYR A 14 36.60 -59.36 -68.95
C TYR A 14 35.39 -59.06 -68.05
N SER A 15 34.30 -58.63 -68.69
CA SER A 15 32.91 -58.59 -68.19
C SER A 15 32.61 -57.73 -66.95
N PHE A 16 32.46 -56.42 -67.14
CA PHE A 16 31.48 -55.65 -66.37
C PHE A 16 30.18 -55.57 -67.19
N THR A 17 29.24 -56.46 -66.94
CA THR A 17 27.83 -56.24 -67.30
C THR A 17 27.21 -55.49 -66.12
N PRO A 18 26.90 -54.18 -66.24
CA PRO A 18 26.24 -53.46 -65.15
C PRO A 18 24.95 -54.17 -64.78
N ASN A 19 24.73 -54.42 -63.49
CA ASN A 19 23.44 -54.89 -63.00
C ASN A 19 22.43 -53.75 -63.19
N PRO A 20 21.45 -53.85 -64.11
CA PRO A 20 20.51 -52.76 -64.35
C PRO A 20 19.65 -52.44 -63.12
N ALA A 21 19.59 -53.33 -62.13
CA ALA A 21 18.91 -53.08 -60.86
C ALA A 21 19.70 -52.16 -59.89
N LEU A 22 20.98 -51.89 -60.17
CA LEU A 22 21.86 -51.03 -59.36
C LEU A 22 22.51 -49.91 -60.19
N ALA A 23 22.00 -49.67 -61.40
CA ALA A 23 22.38 -48.51 -62.19
C ALA A 23 21.59 -47.29 -61.68
N ALA A 24 22.28 -46.18 -61.40
CA ALA A 24 21.61 -44.91 -61.13
C ALA A 24 20.76 -44.54 -62.35
N SER A 25 19.45 -44.41 -62.18
CA SER A 25 18.52 -43.92 -63.21
C SER A 25 18.68 -42.41 -63.46
N ILE A 26 19.51 -41.75 -62.66
CA ILE A 26 19.77 -40.32 -62.69
C ILE A 26 21.03 -40.11 -63.54
N SER A 27 20.86 -39.38 -64.64
CA SER A 27 21.99 -38.97 -65.49
C SER A 27 22.91 -38.04 -64.70
N LEU A 28 24.19 -38.40 -64.56
CA LEU A 28 25.20 -37.54 -63.93
C LEU A 28 25.59 -36.35 -64.83
N ASP A 29 25.22 -36.41 -66.11
CA ASP A 29 25.47 -35.37 -67.11
C ASP A 29 24.33 -34.33 -67.16
N GLU A 30 23.25 -34.52 -66.39
CA GLU A 30 22.12 -33.61 -66.31
C GLU A 30 21.97 -33.01 -64.90
N GLU A 31 21.72 -31.70 -64.81
CA GLU A 31 21.40 -31.05 -63.54
C GLU A 31 20.03 -31.52 -63.03
N VAL A 32 20.00 -31.98 -61.77
CA VAL A 32 18.74 -32.36 -61.11
C VAL A 32 17.89 -31.12 -60.91
N LYS A 33 16.64 -31.20 -61.38
CA LYS A 33 15.64 -30.13 -61.20
C LYS A 33 14.80 -30.41 -59.96
N LEU A 34 14.48 -29.35 -59.22
CA LEU A 34 13.61 -29.43 -58.05
C LEU A 34 12.17 -29.84 -58.42
N ALA A 35 11.68 -29.42 -59.59
CA ALA A 35 10.35 -29.76 -60.08
C ALA A 35 10.36 -30.07 -61.58
N SER A 36 9.51 -31.01 -61.99
CA SER A 36 9.32 -31.44 -63.38
C SER A 36 8.00 -30.95 -63.98
N SER A 37 7.09 -30.41 -63.16
CA SER A 37 5.81 -29.85 -63.59
C SER A 37 5.50 -28.51 -62.91
N SER A 38 4.56 -27.74 -63.45
CA SER A 38 4.11 -26.49 -62.81
C SER A 38 3.46 -26.76 -61.46
N ALA A 39 2.63 -27.78 -61.35
CA ALA A 39 1.96 -28.14 -60.08
C ALA A 39 2.96 -28.54 -58.98
N GLU A 40 3.99 -29.30 -59.34
CA GLU A 40 5.06 -29.68 -58.40
C GLU A 40 5.89 -28.46 -57.97
N ARG A 41 6.15 -27.52 -58.89
CA ARG A 41 6.82 -26.26 -58.56
C ARG A 41 5.99 -25.42 -57.59
N ASP A 42 4.70 -25.28 -57.83
CA ASP A 42 3.79 -24.49 -56.99
C ASP A 42 3.64 -25.14 -55.58
N LEU A 43 3.66 -26.47 -55.50
CA LEU A 43 3.74 -27.22 -54.24
C LEU A 43 5.03 -26.90 -53.48
N TYR A 44 6.20 -27.01 -54.13
CA TYR A 44 7.47 -26.69 -53.48
C TYR A 44 7.59 -25.22 -53.08
N GLU A 45 6.98 -24.30 -53.84
CA GLU A 45 6.92 -22.88 -53.48
C GLU A 45 6.11 -22.67 -52.19
N SER A 46 4.97 -23.37 -52.05
CA SER A 46 4.14 -23.35 -50.84
C SER A 46 4.86 -23.97 -49.63
N LEU A 47 5.56 -25.10 -49.82
CA LEU A 47 6.37 -25.72 -48.76
C LEU A 47 7.57 -24.85 -48.37
N ALA A 48 8.17 -24.13 -49.33
CA ALA A 48 9.24 -23.18 -49.07
C ALA A 48 8.74 -21.96 -48.29
N GLU A 49 7.51 -21.49 -48.54
CA GLU A 49 6.88 -20.45 -47.73
C GLU A 49 6.68 -20.91 -46.28
N ILE A 50 6.16 -22.13 -46.07
CA ILE A 50 6.01 -22.71 -44.73
C ILE A 50 7.38 -22.82 -44.03
N TYR A 51 8.40 -23.32 -44.73
CA TYR A 51 9.77 -23.36 -44.21
C TYR A 51 10.27 -21.97 -43.81
N GLY A 52 10.06 -20.97 -44.67
CA GLY A 52 10.43 -19.58 -44.43
C GLY A 52 9.73 -18.98 -43.21
N ILE A 53 8.44 -19.25 -43.04
CA ILE A 53 7.67 -18.81 -41.88
C ILE A 53 8.22 -19.41 -40.59
N ILE A 54 8.51 -20.73 -40.56
CA ILE A 54 9.04 -21.41 -39.36
C ILE A 54 10.38 -20.79 -38.93
N VAL A 55 11.30 -20.60 -39.87
CA VAL A 55 12.63 -20.02 -39.59
C VAL A 55 12.50 -18.56 -39.17
N THR A 56 11.65 -17.78 -39.83
CA THR A 56 11.42 -16.37 -39.50
C THR A 56 10.80 -16.21 -38.12
N LEU A 57 9.85 -17.07 -37.77
CA LEU A 57 9.19 -17.07 -36.47
C LEU A 57 10.20 -17.40 -35.34
N ASP A 58 11.12 -18.34 -35.56
CA ASP A 58 12.14 -18.68 -34.55
C ASP A 58 13.12 -17.52 -34.32
N GLY A 59 13.45 -16.81 -35.41
CA GLY A 59 14.23 -15.58 -35.37
C GLY A 59 13.51 -14.45 -34.64
N LEU A 60 12.21 -14.28 -34.89
CA LEU A 60 11.37 -13.28 -34.23
C LEU A 60 11.26 -13.55 -32.71
N GLU A 61 10.99 -14.79 -32.30
CA GLU A 61 10.98 -15.18 -30.87
C GLU A 61 12.33 -14.88 -30.21
N LYS A 62 13.44 -15.20 -30.89
CA LYS A 62 14.79 -14.92 -30.39
C LYS A 62 15.09 -13.43 -30.29
N ALA A 63 14.56 -12.60 -31.20
CA ALA A 63 14.74 -11.16 -31.17
C ALA A 63 13.94 -10.51 -30.04
N TYR A 64 12.72 -11.00 -29.80
CA TYR A 64 11.88 -10.56 -28.68
C TYR A 64 12.50 -10.91 -27.33
N ILE A 65 12.97 -12.15 -27.13
CA ILE A 65 13.67 -12.58 -25.89
C ILE A 65 14.92 -11.74 -25.60
N LYS A 66 15.51 -11.10 -26.62
CA LYS A 66 16.69 -10.25 -26.50
C LYS A 66 16.36 -8.76 -26.40
N ASP A 67 15.10 -8.40 -26.26
CA ASP A 67 14.59 -7.02 -26.25
C ASP A 67 15.01 -6.19 -27.48
N VAL A 68 15.19 -6.85 -28.64
CA VAL A 68 15.57 -6.18 -29.90
C VAL A 68 14.35 -5.62 -30.64
N VAL A 69 13.17 -6.20 -30.40
CA VAL A 69 11.89 -5.83 -31.04
C VAL A 69 10.91 -5.47 -29.93
N THR A 70 10.12 -4.41 -30.15
CA THR A 70 9.12 -3.99 -29.16
C THR A 70 7.95 -4.98 -29.07
N GLU A 71 7.25 -4.96 -27.94
CA GLU A 71 6.10 -5.85 -27.69
C GLU A 71 5.01 -5.74 -28.77
N ALA A 72 4.70 -4.51 -29.20
CA ALA A 72 3.69 -4.24 -30.21
C ALA A 72 4.10 -4.80 -31.59
N GLU A 73 5.35 -4.53 -32.01
CA GLU A 73 5.90 -5.02 -33.28
C GLU A 73 5.99 -6.55 -33.31
N TYR A 74 6.41 -7.15 -32.19
CA TYR A 74 6.44 -8.60 -32.04
C TYR A 74 5.04 -9.20 -32.16
N THR A 75 4.07 -8.68 -31.42
CA THR A 75 2.70 -9.22 -31.37
C THR A 75 2.04 -9.16 -32.75
N GLU A 76 2.16 -8.03 -33.46
CA GLU A 76 1.60 -7.86 -34.79
C GLU A 76 2.25 -8.82 -35.80
N THR A 77 3.59 -8.90 -35.79
CA THR A 77 4.34 -9.72 -36.74
C THR A 77 4.12 -11.21 -36.48
N CYS A 78 4.14 -11.65 -35.22
CA CYS A 78 3.88 -13.04 -34.82
C CYS A 78 2.46 -13.46 -35.21
N THR A 79 1.46 -12.63 -34.93
CA THR A 79 0.06 -12.89 -35.33
C THR A 79 -0.07 -13.05 -36.85
N ARG A 80 0.66 -12.25 -37.62
CA ARG A 80 0.65 -12.32 -39.09
C ARG A 80 1.28 -13.61 -39.60
N LEU A 81 2.44 -13.99 -39.08
CA LEU A 81 3.13 -15.23 -39.44
C LEU A 81 2.30 -16.47 -39.10
N LEU A 82 1.65 -16.48 -37.93
CA LEU A 82 0.74 -17.56 -37.52
C LEU A 82 -0.47 -17.69 -38.46
N LYS A 83 -1.05 -16.56 -38.89
CA LYS A 83 -2.14 -16.58 -39.88
C LYS A 83 -1.69 -17.08 -41.24
N GLN A 84 -0.52 -16.66 -41.72
CA GLN A 84 0.05 -17.13 -42.98
C GLN A 84 0.31 -18.64 -42.94
N TYR A 85 0.95 -19.13 -41.87
CA TYR A 85 1.19 -20.57 -41.67
C TYR A 85 -0.10 -21.39 -41.75
N LYS A 86 -1.17 -20.96 -41.04
CA LYS A 86 -2.47 -21.62 -41.09
C LYS A 86 -3.11 -21.56 -42.48
N SER A 87 -2.93 -20.45 -43.21
CA SER A 87 -3.46 -20.28 -44.56
C SER A 87 -2.77 -21.21 -45.57
N SER A 88 -1.45 -21.37 -45.49
CA SER A 88 -0.68 -22.26 -46.39
C SER A 88 -1.06 -23.74 -46.20
N LEU A 89 -1.45 -24.13 -44.98
CA LEU A 89 -1.95 -25.47 -44.67
C LEU A 89 -3.44 -25.67 -45.02
N GLY A 90 -4.12 -24.67 -45.57
CA GLY A 90 -5.49 -24.79 -46.05
C GLY A 90 -5.62 -25.52 -47.38
N ASP A 91 -4.53 -25.69 -48.14
CA ASP A 91 -4.50 -26.46 -49.38
C ASP A 91 -4.27 -27.95 -49.08
N ASP A 92 -5.20 -28.82 -49.48
CA ASP A 92 -5.14 -30.26 -49.24
C ASP A 92 -3.86 -30.91 -49.81
N THR A 93 -3.34 -30.42 -50.94
CA THR A 93 -2.10 -30.97 -51.54
C THR A 93 -0.88 -30.63 -50.69
N VAL A 94 -0.82 -29.42 -50.17
CA VAL A 94 0.26 -28.94 -49.29
C VAL A 94 0.16 -29.62 -47.93
N ALA A 95 -1.05 -29.73 -47.35
CA ALA A 95 -1.28 -30.37 -46.07
C ALA A 95 -0.89 -31.86 -46.08
N ASN A 96 -1.19 -32.57 -47.18
CA ASN A 96 -0.82 -33.98 -47.35
C ASN A 96 0.69 -34.19 -47.43
N GLU A 97 1.43 -33.31 -48.11
CA GLU A 97 2.89 -33.38 -48.19
C GLU A 97 3.58 -32.86 -46.91
N PHE A 98 2.98 -31.89 -46.22
CA PHE A 98 3.44 -31.37 -44.94
C PHE A 98 3.32 -32.39 -43.80
N VAL A 99 2.24 -33.20 -43.81
CA VAL A 99 1.89 -34.20 -42.80
C VAL A 99 1.66 -33.61 -41.41
N ASP A 100 2.73 -33.30 -40.69
CA ASP A 100 2.72 -32.70 -39.36
C ASP A 100 4.03 -31.93 -39.13
N LEU A 101 4.02 -31.03 -38.15
CA LEU A 101 5.16 -30.14 -37.88
C LEU A 101 6.45 -30.90 -37.56
N GLU A 102 6.39 -32.00 -36.81
CA GLU A 102 7.59 -32.76 -36.42
C GLU A 102 8.14 -33.57 -37.60
N THR A 103 7.26 -34.15 -38.42
CA THR A 103 7.64 -34.84 -39.65
C THR A 103 8.27 -33.88 -40.65
N PHE A 104 7.67 -32.71 -40.90
CA PHE A 104 8.23 -31.69 -41.78
C PHE A 104 9.60 -31.20 -41.31
N LYS A 105 9.75 -30.91 -40.00
CA LYS A 105 11.04 -30.50 -39.43
C LYS A 105 12.13 -31.56 -39.61
N ARG A 106 11.80 -32.84 -39.42
CA ARG A 106 12.74 -33.95 -39.60
C ARG A 106 13.14 -34.10 -41.07
N THR A 107 12.20 -34.01 -41.99
CA THR A 107 12.44 -34.14 -43.44
C THR A 107 13.39 -33.05 -43.95
N TRP A 108 13.23 -31.81 -43.48
CA TRP A 108 14.00 -30.66 -43.96
C TRP A 108 15.12 -30.19 -43.00
N GLY A 109 15.40 -30.94 -41.93
CA GLY A 109 16.49 -30.65 -40.99
C GLY A 109 16.34 -29.33 -40.23
N LEU A 110 15.12 -28.98 -39.80
CA LEU A 110 14.82 -27.73 -39.10
C LEU A 110 15.00 -27.84 -37.58
N GLU A 111 15.94 -27.06 -37.03
CA GLU A 111 16.15 -26.89 -35.58
C GLU A 111 15.59 -25.54 -35.09
N CYS A 112 14.27 -25.44 -35.00
CA CYS A 112 13.57 -24.20 -34.60
C CYS A 112 12.71 -24.43 -33.34
N PRO A 113 13.32 -24.57 -32.14
CA PRO A 113 12.59 -24.94 -30.92
C PRO A 113 11.59 -23.87 -30.46
N ARG A 114 11.89 -22.57 -30.64
CA ARG A 114 10.99 -21.48 -30.22
C ARG A 114 9.79 -21.37 -31.14
N ALA A 115 10.02 -21.44 -32.46
CA ALA A 115 8.92 -21.48 -33.42
C ALA A 115 8.04 -22.71 -33.24
N THR A 116 8.63 -23.87 -32.89
CA THR A 116 7.86 -25.11 -32.65
C THR A 116 6.83 -24.90 -31.54
N GLU A 117 7.27 -24.30 -30.42
CA GLU A 117 6.37 -24.04 -29.30
C GLU A 117 5.31 -23.00 -29.67
N ARG A 118 5.72 -21.90 -30.33
CA ARG A 118 4.78 -20.86 -30.79
C ARG A 118 3.71 -21.39 -31.75
N LEU A 119 4.08 -22.26 -32.68
CA LEU A 119 3.15 -22.88 -33.65
C LEU A 119 2.21 -23.88 -32.96
N ARG A 120 2.68 -24.57 -31.93
CA ARG A 120 1.86 -25.48 -31.12
C ARG A 120 0.80 -24.72 -30.31
N ILE A 121 1.17 -23.57 -29.74
CA ILE A 121 0.27 -22.72 -28.95
C ILE A 121 -0.70 -21.95 -29.85
N GLY A 122 -0.21 -21.43 -30.98
CA GLY A 122 -1.03 -20.73 -31.98
C GLY A 122 -1.41 -19.29 -31.62
N LEU A 123 -0.78 -18.71 -30.58
CA LEU A 123 -0.92 -17.31 -30.14
C LEU A 123 0.48 -16.72 -29.85
N PRO A 124 0.73 -15.40 -30.01
CA PRO A 124 1.98 -14.74 -29.60
C PRO A 124 2.29 -14.80 -28.10
N ALA A 125 3.57 -14.67 -27.72
CA ALA A 125 4.05 -14.76 -26.33
C ALA A 125 3.39 -13.75 -25.41
N THR A 126 3.10 -12.57 -25.94
CA THR A 126 2.49 -11.44 -25.23
C THR A 126 1.06 -11.73 -24.80
N ILE A 127 0.33 -12.50 -25.60
CA ILE A 127 -1.04 -12.93 -25.29
C ILE A 127 -1.04 -14.10 -24.29
N GLU A 128 0.02 -14.91 -24.33
CA GLU A 128 0.24 -16.08 -23.47
C GLU A 128 0.79 -15.71 -22.07
N GLN A 129 1.79 -14.82 -22.01
CA GLN A 129 2.61 -14.45 -20.85
C GLN A 129 2.33 -13.04 -20.30
N ALA A 130 1.12 -12.50 -20.46
CA ALA A 130 0.71 -11.21 -19.89
C ALA A 130 0.98 -11.07 -18.36
N SER A 131 1.37 -12.14 -17.68
CA SER A 131 1.82 -12.16 -16.28
C SER A 131 3.28 -11.77 -16.01
N HIS A 132 4.19 -11.64 -16.98
CA HIS A 132 5.58 -11.25 -16.66
C HIS A 132 6.29 -10.45 -17.78
N SER A 133 6.13 -9.12 -17.77
CA SER A 133 7.18 -8.09 -17.90
C SER A 133 6.72 -6.84 -18.65
N THR A 134 6.59 -5.72 -17.95
CA THR A 134 6.83 -4.39 -18.54
C THR A 134 7.37 -3.46 -17.45
N PRO A 135 8.54 -2.84 -17.65
CA PRO A 135 8.94 -1.66 -16.92
C PRO A 135 8.19 -0.43 -17.47
N ALA A 136 7.76 0.44 -16.55
CA ALA A 136 7.11 1.70 -16.86
C ALA A 136 8.00 2.62 -17.72
N ALA A 137 7.50 3.07 -18.87
CA ALA A 137 7.99 4.27 -19.53
C ALA A 137 6.92 4.92 -20.44
N ASN A 138 6.51 6.13 -20.04
CA ASN A 138 6.06 7.27 -20.84
C ASN A 138 4.97 7.09 -21.92
N MET A 139 3.74 7.48 -21.57
CA MET A 139 2.78 8.06 -22.51
C MET A 139 2.40 9.48 -22.03
N ALA A 140 2.63 10.46 -22.92
CA ALA A 140 2.22 11.85 -22.78
C ALA A 140 0.70 12.01 -22.98
N PRO A 141 0.09 13.15 -22.62
CA PRO A 141 -1.31 13.23 -22.22
C PRO A 141 -2.26 13.32 -23.43
N ALA A 142 -3.25 12.43 -23.48
CA ALA A 142 -4.41 12.56 -24.35
C ALA A 142 -5.62 13.08 -23.53
N VAL A 143 -5.93 14.36 -23.80
CA VAL A 143 -7.20 15.09 -23.72
C VAL A 143 -8.46 14.31 -23.25
N THR A 144 -8.93 14.70 -22.06
CA THR A 144 -10.31 14.85 -21.53
C THR A 144 -11.48 13.97 -22.04
N GLY A 145 -11.99 13.11 -21.14
CA GLY A 145 -13.36 12.57 -21.14
C GLY A 145 -13.59 11.62 -19.95
N PRO A 146 -14.79 11.55 -19.32
CA PRO A 146 -15.02 10.72 -18.14
C PRO A 146 -15.07 9.24 -18.53
N ALA A 147 -13.96 8.52 -18.33
CA ALA A 147 -13.83 7.09 -18.61
C ALA A 147 -14.42 6.23 -17.47
N GLY A 148 -15.73 6.36 -17.23
CA GLY A 148 -16.47 5.51 -16.28
C GLY A 148 -17.16 4.28 -16.90
N GLY A 149 -17.23 4.18 -18.23
CA GLY A 149 -18.06 3.16 -18.92
C GLY A 149 -17.32 1.97 -19.55
N ALA A 150 -16.02 2.07 -19.80
CA ALA A 150 -15.30 1.10 -20.63
C ALA A 150 -15.10 -0.26 -19.93
N SER A 151 -14.79 -0.29 -18.63
CA SER A 151 -14.55 -1.55 -17.93
C SER A 151 -15.83 -2.39 -17.75
N GLY A 152 -16.99 -1.76 -17.53
CA GLY A 152 -18.26 -2.49 -17.39
C GLY A 152 -18.69 -3.19 -18.69
N SER A 153 -18.52 -2.55 -19.84
CA SER A 153 -18.80 -3.16 -21.14
C SER A 153 -17.86 -4.34 -21.44
N LEU A 154 -16.57 -4.22 -21.11
CA LEU A 154 -15.60 -5.29 -21.33
C LEU A 154 -15.87 -6.51 -20.42
N ILE A 155 -16.25 -6.26 -19.15
CA ILE A 155 -16.63 -7.31 -18.21
C ILE A 155 -17.90 -8.03 -18.66
N LEU A 156 -18.90 -7.29 -19.15
CA LEU A 156 -20.12 -7.88 -19.69
C LEU A 156 -19.79 -8.78 -20.88
N THR A 157 -18.99 -8.29 -21.84
CA THR A 157 -18.56 -9.09 -23.00
C THR A 157 -17.79 -10.35 -22.58
N ALA A 158 -16.90 -10.28 -21.58
CA ALA A 158 -16.19 -11.46 -21.09
C ALA A 158 -17.14 -12.48 -20.43
N THR A 159 -18.10 -11.99 -19.65
CA THR A 159 -19.13 -12.81 -19.02
C THR A 159 -20.03 -13.49 -20.05
N GLU A 160 -20.46 -12.74 -21.08
CA GLU A 160 -21.24 -13.27 -22.21
C GLU A 160 -20.47 -14.35 -22.96
N ASN A 161 -19.17 -14.18 -23.19
CA ASN A 161 -18.34 -15.17 -23.88
C ASN A 161 -18.18 -16.46 -23.08
N PHE A 162 -18.00 -16.38 -21.75
CA PHE A 162 -17.99 -17.56 -20.87
C PHE A 162 -19.31 -18.32 -20.92
N ILE A 163 -20.43 -17.61 -20.81
CA ILE A 163 -21.78 -18.22 -20.87
C ILE A 163 -21.99 -18.87 -22.24
N THR A 164 -21.65 -18.17 -23.31
CA THR A 164 -21.80 -18.65 -24.69
C THR A 164 -21.01 -19.94 -24.92
N PHE A 165 -19.77 -20.01 -24.43
CA PHE A 165 -18.95 -21.22 -24.53
C PHE A 165 -19.55 -22.40 -23.74
N LEU A 166 -19.95 -22.17 -22.48
CA LEU A 166 -20.55 -23.20 -21.65
C LEU A 166 -21.89 -23.71 -22.22
N ASP A 167 -22.68 -22.83 -22.82
CA ASP A 167 -23.93 -23.19 -23.48
C ASP A 167 -23.71 -23.98 -24.76
N ALA A 168 -22.67 -23.67 -25.55
CA ALA A 168 -22.28 -24.49 -26.70
C ALA A 168 -21.97 -25.95 -26.31
N LEU A 169 -21.25 -26.14 -25.20
CA LEU A 169 -20.98 -27.48 -24.66
C LEU A 169 -22.25 -28.18 -24.17
N LYS A 170 -23.17 -27.47 -23.50
CA LYS A 170 -24.49 -28.02 -23.10
C LYS A 170 -25.37 -28.41 -24.29
N LEU A 171 -25.20 -27.72 -25.42
CA LEU A 171 -25.87 -28.02 -26.69
C LEU A 171 -25.17 -29.14 -27.49
N ASN A 172 -24.19 -29.81 -26.89
CA ASN A 172 -23.41 -30.90 -27.49
C ASN A 172 -22.63 -30.49 -28.74
N MET A 173 -22.18 -29.22 -28.82
CA MET A 173 -21.26 -28.75 -29.85
C MET A 173 -19.83 -29.11 -29.43
N VAL A 174 -19.33 -30.26 -29.89
CA VAL A 174 -18.04 -30.84 -29.44
C VAL A 174 -16.94 -30.87 -30.51
N SER A 175 -17.20 -30.33 -31.70
CA SER A 175 -16.24 -30.26 -32.79
C SER A 175 -15.25 -29.10 -32.61
N LYS A 176 -14.01 -29.27 -33.10
CA LYS A 176 -12.97 -28.23 -33.03
C LYS A 176 -13.41 -26.90 -33.66
N ASP A 177 -14.00 -26.95 -34.84
CA ASP A 177 -14.43 -25.76 -35.59
C ASP A 177 -15.50 -24.93 -34.85
N ALA A 178 -16.33 -25.58 -34.03
CA ALA A 178 -17.30 -24.94 -33.17
C ALA A 178 -16.68 -24.38 -31.86
N LEU A 179 -15.85 -25.16 -31.18
CA LEU A 179 -15.32 -24.81 -29.84
C LEU A 179 -14.13 -23.86 -29.88
N HIS A 180 -13.24 -23.99 -30.87
CA HIS A 180 -12.01 -23.21 -30.92
C HIS A 180 -12.24 -21.69 -31.04
N PRO A 181 -13.15 -21.18 -31.90
CA PRO A 181 -13.43 -19.75 -31.96
C PRO A 181 -13.97 -19.20 -30.64
N LEU A 182 -14.90 -19.91 -30.01
CA LEU A 182 -15.53 -19.51 -28.75
C LEU A 182 -14.52 -19.46 -27.59
N LEU A 183 -13.65 -20.48 -27.47
CA LEU A 183 -12.61 -20.49 -26.43
C LEU A 183 -11.56 -19.38 -26.65
N SER A 184 -11.26 -19.07 -27.91
CA SER A 184 -10.38 -17.96 -28.29
C SER A 184 -10.98 -16.60 -27.89
N GLU A 185 -12.29 -16.43 -28.05
CA GLU A 185 -12.99 -15.21 -27.64
C GLU A 185 -13.04 -15.06 -26.11
N VAL A 186 -13.20 -16.17 -25.37
CA VAL A 186 -13.10 -16.18 -23.89
C VAL A 186 -11.74 -15.65 -23.45
N ILE A 187 -10.63 -16.23 -23.92
CA ILE A 187 -9.30 -15.78 -23.47
C ILE A 187 -8.99 -14.33 -23.89
N GLN A 188 -9.42 -13.92 -25.10
CA GLN A 188 -9.21 -12.54 -25.57
C GLN A 188 -10.03 -11.52 -24.76
N SER A 189 -11.28 -11.84 -24.43
CA SER A 189 -12.15 -10.96 -23.65
C SER A 189 -11.69 -10.86 -22.20
N VAL A 190 -11.22 -11.97 -21.61
CA VAL A 190 -10.61 -12.00 -20.28
C VAL A 190 -9.33 -11.17 -20.22
N ASN A 191 -8.42 -11.32 -21.18
CA ASN A 191 -7.18 -10.54 -21.25
C ASN A 191 -7.45 -9.03 -21.45
N LYS A 192 -8.59 -8.64 -22.02
CA LYS A 192 -9.00 -7.23 -22.12
C LYS A 192 -9.55 -6.67 -20.80
N VAL A 193 -10.00 -7.54 -19.88
CA VAL A 193 -10.58 -7.16 -18.58
C VAL A 193 -9.53 -7.14 -17.49
N THR A 194 -8.62 -8.12 -17.49
CA THR A 194 -7.57 -8.27 -16.47
C THR A 194 -6.29 -8.82 -17.07
N ASP A 195 -5.16 -8.18 -16.72
CA ASP A 195 -3.80 -8.66 -17.01
C ASP A 195 -3.25 -9.56 -15.90
N ILE A 196 -4.01 -9.73 -14.80
CA ILE A 196 -3.62 -10.53 -13.62
C ILE A 196 -4.04 -11.98 -13.82
N ASP A 197 -3.15 -12.91 -13.50
CA ASP A 197 -3.42 -14.35 -13.50
C ASP A 197 -4.49 -14.71 -12.46
N PHE A 198 -5.37 -15.67 -12.78
CA PHE A 198 -6.44 -16.10 -11.89
C PHE A 198 -6.59 -17.62 -11.92
N GLU A 199 -7.24 -18.15 -10.88
CA GLU A 199 -7.40 -19.59 -10.69
C GLU A 199 -8.00 -20.24 -11.95
N ASN A 200 -7.32 -21.27 -12.46
CA ASN A 200 -7.70 -22.02 -13.67
C ASN A 200 -7.60 -21.25 -15.00
N ARG A 201 -6.97 -20.07 -15.08
CA ARG A 201 -6.62 -19.43 -16.38
C ARG A 201 -5.74 -20.34 -17.25
N GLY A 202 -4.77 -21.02 -16.63
CA GLY A 202 -3.91 -21.99 -17.33
C GLY A 202 -4.66 -23.15 -17.99
N LYS A 203 -5.84 -23.52 -17.46
CA LYS A 203 -6.70 -24.56 -18.06
C LYS A 203 -7.33 -24.10 -19.38
N ILE A 204 -7.73 -22.83 -19.49
CA ILE A 204 -8.23 -22.25 -20.75
C ILE A 204 -7.17 -22.39 -21.85
N ILE A 205 -5.91 -22.07 -21.51
CA ILE A 205 -4.77 -22.18 -22.44
C ILE A 205 -4.49 -23.64 -22.80
N GLN A 206 -4.48 -24.55 -21.81
CA GLN A 206 -4.28 -25.99 -22.02
C GLN A 206 -5.31 -26.55 -23.02
N TRP A 207 -6.59 -26.21 -22.86
CA TRP A 207 -7.65 -26.65 -23.76
C TRP A 207 -7.57 -26.01 -25.14
N LEU A 208 -7.11 -24.76 -25.24
CA LEU A 208 -6.87 -24.12 -26.53
C LEU A 208 -5.73 -24.82 -27.30
N ILE A 209 -4.68 -25.25 -26.61
CA ILE A 209 -3.59 -26.06 -27.18
C ILE A 209 -4.13 -27.41 -27.66
N ALA A 210 -4.91 -28.10 -26.84
CA ALA A 210 -5.51 -29.39 -27.19
C ALA A 210 -6.39 -29.28 -28.45
N LEU A 211 -7.26 -28.28 -28.51
CA LEU A 211 -8.10 -28.02 -29.70
C LEU A 211 -7.25 -27.64 -30.92
N ASN A 212 -6.15 -26.90 -30.77
CA ASN A 212 -5.27 -26.58 -31.89
C ASN A 212 -4.61 -27.82 -32.50
N GLN A 213 -4.32 -28.85 -31.71
CA GLN A 213 -3.69 -30.10 -32.18
C GLN A 213 -4.66 -31.07 -32.88
N MET A 214 -5.98 -30.86 -32.75
CA MET A 214 -7.01 -31.69 -33.42
C MET A 214 -7.23 -31.29 -34.88
N ARG A 215 -7.77 -32.19 -35.72
CA ARG A 215 -8.24 -31.82 -37.07
C ARG A 215 -9.53 -31.00 -37.01
N ALA A 216 -9.81 -30.19 -38.02
CA ALA A 216 -10.98 -29.29 -38.04
C ALA A 216 -12.31 -30.01 -37.84
N THR A 217 -12.44 -31.24 -38.35
CA THR A 217 -13.64 -32.09 -38.25
C THR A 217 -13.60 -33.09 -37.09
N GLU A 218 -12.58 -33.01 -36.24
CA GLU A 218 -12.42 -33.92 -35.12
C GLU A 218 -13.24 -33.44 -33.92
N GLU A 219 -13.94 -34.38 -33.29
CA GLU A 219 -14.81 -34.15 -32.14
C GLU A 219 -14.12 -34.61 -30.85
N LEU A 220 -14.36 -33.88 -29.76
CA LEU A 220 -13.96 -34.32 -28.42
C LEU A 220 -14.79 -35.53 -27.99
N SER A 221 -14.19 -36.43 -27.22
CA SER A 221 -14.94 -37.50 -26.56
C SER A 221 -15.90 -36.94 -25.50
N GLU A 222 -16.93 -37.71 -25.14
CA GLU A 222 -17.90 -37.30 -24.12
C GLU A 222 -17.23 -36.97 -22.77
N ASP A 223 -16.19 -37.74 -22.40
CA ASP A 223 -15.41 -37.51 -21.19
C ASP A 223 -14.57 -36.23 -21.29
N GLN A 224 -13.94 -35.98 -22.44
CA GLN A 224 -13.18 -34.75 -22.69
C GLN A 224 -14.06 -33.51 -22.69
N ALA A 225 -15.27 -33.60 -23.26
CA ALA A 225 -16.23 -32.50 -23.27
C ALA A 225 -16.72 -32.14 -21.86
N ARG A 226 -16.92 -33.15 -20.99
CA ARG A 226 -17.27 -32.93 -19.57
C ARG A 226 -16.12 -32.31 -18.78
N GLU A 227 -14.89 -32.78 -19.01
CA GLU A 227 -13.69 -32.23 -18.36
C GLU A 227 -13.46 -30.77 -18.77
N LEU A 228 -13.58 -30.47 -20.07
CA LEU A 228 -13.53 -29.11 -20.61
C LEU A 228 -14.61 -28.21 -20.00
N ALA A 229 -15.85 -28.68 -19.90
CA ALA A 229 -16.93 -27.91 -19.28
C ALA A 229 -16.62 -27.56 -17.82
N PHE A 230 -16.14 -28.54 -17.04
CA PHE A 230 -15.77 -28.35 -15.64
C PHE A 230 -14.63 -27.35 -15.48
N ASP A 231 -13.53 -27.53 -16.23
CA ASP A 231 -12.36 -26.65 -16.15
C ASP A 231 -12.72 -25.19 -16.51
N ILE A 232 -13.60 -24.97 -17.50
CA ILE A 232 -14.05 -23.63 -17.89
C ILE A 232 -15.04 -23.03 -16.91
N GLU A 233 -15.90 -23.82 -16.27
CA GLU A 233 -16.76 -23.35 -15.18
C GLU A 233 -15.93 -22.90 -13.97
N GLN A 234 -14.89 -23.66 -13.61
CA GLN A 234 -13.95 -23.26 -12.55
C GLN A 234 -13.17 -22.00 -12.93
N ALA A 235 -12.73 -21.87 -14.18
CA ALA A 235 -12.07 -20.65 -14.66
C ALA A 235 -13.01 -19.43 -14.65
N TYR A 236 -14.30 -19.61 -14.96
CA TYR A 236 -15.31 -18.56 -14.86
C TYR A 236 -15.54 -18.11 -13.41
N LEU A 237 -15.58 -19.05 -12.47
CA LEU A 237 -15.68 -18.74 -11.04
C LEU A 237 -14.44 -17.99 -10.53
N GLY A 238 -13.23 -18.43 -10.93
CA GLY A 238 -11.99 -17.74 -10.65
C GLY A 238 -11.97 -16.32 -11.21
N PHE A 239 -12.39 -16.14 -12.47
CA PHE A 239 -12.54 -14.83 -13.10
C PHE A 239 -13.57 -13.95 -12.36
N LYS A 240 -14.73 -14.49 -11.99
CA LYS A 240 -15.74 -13.75 -11.23
C LYS A 240 -15.25 -13.32 -9.85
N ALA A 241 -14.43 -14.13 -9.19
CA ALA A 241 -13.83 -13.80 -7.91
C ALA A 241 -12.85 -12.62 -7.97
N THR A 242 -12.25 -12.35 -9.14
CA THR A 242 -11.43 -11.14 -9.36
C THR A 242 -12.26 -9.86 -9.51
N LEU A 243 -13.58 -9.97 -9.67
CA LEU A 243 -14.48 -8.83 -9.89
C LEU A 243 -15.20 -8.48 -8.58
N VAL A 244 -14.87 -7.31 -8.02
CA VAL A 244 -15.39 -6.79 -6.74
C VAL A 244 -16.85 -6.30 -6.89
N PHE A 245 -17.80 -7.22 -7.11
CA PHE A 245 -19.22 -6.90 -7.29
C PHE A 245 -20.02 -6.68 -5.99
N ASP A 246 -19.46 -7.01 -4.83
CA ASP A 246 -20.17 -6.93 -3.54
C ASP A 246 -20.03 -5.56 -2.82
N LEU A 247 -19.25 -4.61 -3.38
CA LEU A 247 -19.01 -3.28 -2.77
C LEU A 247 -19.82 -2.16 -3.47
N PRO A 248 -20.26 -1.12 -2.73
CA PRO A 248 -21.00 0.02 -3.28
C PRO A 248 -20.21 0.75 -4.38
N GLN A 249 -20.78 0.89 -5.56
CA GLN A 249 -20.08 1.48 -6.71
C GLN A 249 -20.21 3.02 -6.72
N ILE A 250 -19.11 3.74 -6.90
CA ILE A 250 -19.12 5.22 -6.84
C ILE A 250 -20.10 5.86 -7.82
N HIS A 251 -20.27 5.28 -9.01
CA HIS A 251 -21.19 5.80 -10.02
C HIS A 251 -22.67 5.71 -9.62
N THR A 252 -23.02 4.87 -8.63
CA THR A 252 -24.38 4.78 -8.09
C THR A 252 -24.65 5.80 -6.99
N LYS A 253 -23.68 6.67 -6.66
CA LYS A 253 -23.77 7.70 -5.62
C LYS A 253 -24.26 7.15 -4.26
N PRO A 254 -23.59 6.13 -3.70
CA PRO A 254 -23.97 5.54 -2.41
C PRO A 254 -23.86 6.57 -1.27
N SER A 255 -24.64 6.37 -0.20
CA SER A 255 -24.55 7.22 0.99
C SER A 255 -23.16 7.12 1.65
N GLY A 256 -22.75 8.17 2.37
CA GLY A 256 -21.47 8.14 3.09
C GLY A 256 -21.41 7.00 4.12
N THR A 257 -22.53 6.67 4.75
CA THR A 257 -22.66 5.54 5.67
C THR A 257 -22.44 4.18 4.99
N GLU A 258 -22.95 3.99 3.77
CA GLU A 258 -22.72 2.74 3.01
C GLU A 258 -21.25 2.60 2.59
N LEU A 259 -20.60 3.72 2.22
CA LEU A 259 -19.17 3.73 1.90
C LEU A 259 -18.32 3.40 3.12
N ILE A 260 -18.59 4.00 4.29
CA ILE A 260 -17.87 3.69 5.53
C ILE A 260 -18.05 2.22 5.92
N GLN A 261 -19.27 1.68 5.89
CA GLN A 261 -19.51 0.27 6.18
C GLN A 261 -18.76 -0.66 5.22
N ALA A 262 -18.72 -0.32 3.93
CA ALA A 262 -17.95 -1.07 2.95
C ALA A 262 -16.44 -1.01 3.21
N LEU A 263 -15.92 0.15 3.61
CA LEU A 263 -14.52 0.34 3.98
C LEU A 263 -14.14 -0.36 5.29
N ASP A 264 -15.08 -0.49 6.22
CA ASP A 264 -14.88 -1.28 7.45
C ASP A 264 -14.81 -2.78 7.16
N LEU A 265 -15.60 -3.29 6.21
CA LEU A 265 -15.47 -4.67 5.74
C LEU A 265 -14.10 -4.95 5.12
N LEU A 266 -13.39 -3.91 4.69
CA LEU A 266 -12.04 -3.98 4.15
C LEU A 266 -10.95 -3.72 5.20
N THR A 267 -11.22 -3.68 6.50
CA THR A 267 -10.12 -3.57 7.50
C THR A 267 -9.20 -4.79 7.45
N VAL A 268 -7.88 -4.58 7.36
CA VAL A 268 -6.91 -5.68 7.55
C VAL A 268 -6.55 -5.77 9.03
N GLN A 269 -6.87 -6.89 9.67
CA GLN A 269 -6.40 -7.16 11.04
C GLN A 269 -4.88 -7.35 11.03
N PRO A 270 -4.13 -6.72 11.95
CA PRO A 270 -2.68 -6.94 12.04
C PRO A 270 -2.40 -8.43 12.30
N ARG A 271 -1.60 -9.07 11.43
CA ARG A 271 -1.17 -10.46 11.66
C ARG A 271 -0.38 -10.52 12.97
N SER A 272 -0.86 -11.29 13.95
CA SER A 272 -0.15 -11.53 15.20
C SER A 272 1.00 -12.52 14.96
N PHE A 273 2.18 -12.26 15.51
CA PHE A 273 3.25 -13.23 15.52
C PHE A 273 2.82 -14.44 16.38
N GLY A 274 2.43 -15.57 15.78
CA GLY A 274 2.12 -16.79 16.53
C GLY A 274 1.35 -17.86 15.74
N PRO A 275 1.39 -19.13 16.19
CA PRO A 275 0.68 -20.26 15.56
C PRO A 275 -0.85 -20.21 15.74
N VAL A 276 -1.38 -19.23 16.51
CA VAL A 276 -2.84 -19.03 16.75
C VAL A 276 -3.47 -18.15 15.65
N ALA A 277 -2.89 -18.09 14.46
CA ALA A 277 -3.49 -17.44 13.29
C ALA A 277 -4.70 -18.21 12.70
N LEU A 278 -5.14 -19.31 13.34
CA LEU A 278 -6.15 -20.22 12.79
C LEU A 278 -7.58 -20.06 13.32
N GLU A 279 -7.84 -19.15 14.27
CA GLU A 279 -9.18 -18.97 14.85
C GLU A 279 -9.62 -17.48 14.89
N ALA A 280 -9.23 -16.68 13.89
CA ALA A 280 -9.94 -15.42 13.62
C ALA A 280 -11.16 -15.76 12.75
N GLY A 281 -12.35 -15.62 13.33
CA GLY A 281 -13.62 -16.07 12.76
C GLY A 281 -13.83 -15.67 11.30
N LYS A 282 -14.58 -16.52 10.60
CA LYS A 282 -15.09 -16.36 9.22
C LYS A 282 -15.80 -15.00 9.03
N SER A 283 -15.05 -13.91 8.90
CA SER A 283 -15.53 -12.68 8.29
C SER A 283 -15.34 -12.82 6.78
N ARG A 284 -16.33 -12.40 5.99
CA ARG A 284 -16.33 -12.47 4.52
C ARG A 284 -15.02 -11.91 3.98
N THR A 285 -14.09 -12.79 3.62
CA THR A 285 -12.81 -12.43 3.01
C THR A 285 -13.09 -12.00 1.57
N VAL A 286 -13.19 -10.69 1.35
CA VAL A 286 -13.14 -10.13 -0.01
C VAL A 286 -11.74 -10.42 -0.55
N GLN A 287 -11.65 -11.10 -1.70
CA GLN A 287 -10.36 -11.45 -2.29
C GLN A 287 -9.53 -10.17 -2.59
N PRO A 288 -8.19 -10.17 -2.43
CA PRO A 288 -7.37 -8.97 -2.54
C PRO A 288 -7.41 -8.30 -3.93
N ALA A 289 -7.75 -9.07 -4.97
CA ALA A 289 -7.82 -8.60 -6.35
C ALA A 289 -8.93 -7.55 -6.53
N GLY A 290 -8.55 -6.34 -6.97
CA GLY A 290 -9.50 -5.25 -7.27
C GLY A 290 -9.81 -4.30 -6.10
N VAL A 291 -9.47 -4.67 -4.85
CA VAL A 291 -9.67 -3.81 -3.66
C VAL A 291 -8.86 -2.52 -3.77
N THR A 292 -7.58 -2.61 -4.16
CA THR A 292 -6.71 -1.44 -4.39
C THR A 292 -7.33 -0.47 -5.39
N ARG A 293 -7.88 -0.98 -6.50
CA ARG A 293 -8.52 -0.16 -7.54
C ARG A 293 -9.80 0.49 -7.03
N TYR A 294 -10.59 -0.23 -6.24
CA TYR A 294 -11.78 0.30 -5.58
C TYR A 294 -11.43 1.44 -4.62
N LEU A 295 -10.47 1.24 -3.73
CA LEU A 295 -10.01 2.25 -2.77
C LEU A 295 -9.45 3.50 -3.48
N THR A 296 -8.59 3.32 -4.49
CA THR A 296 -8.07 4.44 -5.29
C THR A 296 -9.20 5.18 -6.01
N SER A 297 -10.26 4.50 -6.45
CA SER A 297 -11.40 5.16 -7.09
C SER A 297 -12.20 6.04 -6.11
N ILE A 298 -12.31 5.62 -4.83
CA ILE A 298 -12.96 6.43 -3.78
C ILE A 298 -12.15 7.69 -3.52
N ILE A 299 -10.83 7.55 -3.39
CA ILE A 299 -9.93 8.67 -3.09
C ILE A 299 -9.84 9.66 -4.27
N ALA A 300 -9.85 9.15 -5.51
CA ALA A 300 -9.85 10.00 -6.70
C ALA A 300 -11.20 10.70 -6.97
N SER A 301 -12.28 10.27 -6.30
CA SER A 301 -13.60 10.86 -6.47
C SER A 301 -13.74 12.14 -5.63
N PRO A 302 -14.30 13.22 -6.19
CA PRO A 302 -14.60 14.43 -5.41
C PRO A 302 -15.74 14.20 -4.40
N LEU A 303 -16.42 13.04 -4.42
CA LEU A 303 -17.52 12.67 -3.53
C LEU A 303 -18.60 13.77 -3.39
N SER A 304 -18.83 14.52 -4.47
CA SER A 304 -19.61 15.77 -4.49
C SER A 304 -21.10 15.60 -4.17
N TRP A 305 -21.60 14.36 -4.09
CA TRP A 305 -22.97 14.05 -3.70
C TRP A 305 -23.13 13.85 -2.18
N LEU A 306 -22.04 13.88 -1.41
CA LEU A 306 -22.08 13.86 0.05
C LEU A 306 -22.27 15.28 0.60
N ASN A 307 -23.22 15.43 1.53
CA ASN A 307 -23.77 16.72 1.96
C ASN A 307 -22.84 17.54 2.86
N THR A 308 -21.87 16.92 3.53
CA THR A 308 -20.98 17.59 4.47
C THR A 308 -19.51 17.34 4.13
N ASP A 309 -18.66 18.33 4.40
CA ASP A 309 -17.23 18.23 4.15
C ASP A 309 -16.59 17.23 5.12
N GLU A 310 -17.07 17.18 6.36
CA GLU A 310 -16.61 16.26 7.41
C GLU A 310 -16.83 14.79 7.02
N LEU A 311 -17.99 14.46 6.44
CA LEU A 311 -18.30 13.10 5.98
C LEU A 311 -17.45 12.73 4.77
N ARG A 312 -17.10 13.70 3.93
CA ARG A 312 -16.24 13.52 2.76
C ARG A 312 -14.81 13.18 3.19
N GLU A 313 -14.27 13.96 4.13
CA GLU A 313 -12.96 13.72 4.74
C GLU A 313 -12.93 12.35 5.43
N ALA A 314 -13.96 11.99 6.22
CA ALA A 314 -14.02 10.69 6.88
C ALA A 314 -13.99 9.49 5.91
N VAL A 315 -14.69 9.59 4.77
CA VAL A 315 -14.68 8.54 3.73
C VAL A 315 -13.31 8.46 3.03
N TRP A 316 -12.69 9.60 2.73
CA TRP A 316 -11.34 9.63 2.16
C TRP A 316 -10.28 9.06 3.12
N ASP A 317 -10.34 9.44 4.39
CA ASP A 317 -9.44 8.94 5.44
C ASP A 317 -9.57 7.43 5.62
N ALA A 318 -10.80 6.92 5.69
CA ALA A 318 -11.05 5.49 5.79
C ALA A 318 -10.52 4.74 4.55
N ALA A 319 -10.76 5.26 3.34
CA ALA A 319 -10.27 4.63 2.10
C ALA A 319 -8.74 4.65 1.99
N ALA A 320 -8.11 5.77 2.37
CA ALA A 320 -6.66 5.91 2.41
C ALA A 320 -6.03 4.97 3.44
N ALA A 321 -6.63 4.83 4.62
CA ALA A 321 -6.18 3.89 5.65
C ALA A 321 -6.25 2.44 5.13
N ARG A 322 -7.37 2.02 4.51
CA ARG A 322 -7.49 0.67 3.93
C ARG A 322 -6.50 0.39 2.80
N LEU A 323 -6.12 1.42 2.03
CA LEU A 323 -5.14 1.32 0.95
C LEU A 323 -3.72 1.21 1.50
N SER A 324 -3.43 2.01 2.52
CA SER A 324 -2.17 2.02 3.26
C SER A 324 -1.90 0.69 3.98
N GLU A 325 -2.90 0.12 4.67
CA GLU A 325 -2.85 -1.19 5.32
C GLU A 325 -2.40 -2.33 4.38
N ARG A 326 -2.70 -2.20 3.07
CA ARG A 326 -2.43 -3.19 2.02
C ARG A 326 -1.17 -2.92 1.22
N SER A 327 -0.48 -1.82 1.46
CA SER A 327 0.68 -1.37 0.68
C SER A 327 2.02 -1.75 1.33
N GLY A 328 2.00 -2.69 2.28
CA GLY A 328 3.16 -3.13 3.04
C GLY A 328 3.53 -2.22 4.22
N ARG A 329 4.47 -2.66 5.06
CA ARG A 329 4.85 -1.97 6.32
C ARG A 329 5.39 -0.55 6.13
N THR A 330 6.03 -0.24 5.00
CA THR A 330 6.56 1.10 4.67
C THR A 330 5.48 2.13 4.37
N ALA A 331 4.24 1.70 4.14
CA ALA A 331 3.10 2.57 3.87
C ALA A 331 2.08 2.59 5.00
N MET A 332 2.23 1.76 6.05
CA MET A 332 1.29 1.60 7.16
C MET A 332 1.46 2.74 8.20
N PRO A 333 0.35 3.28 8.76
CA PRO A 333 0.42 4.28 9.82
C PRO A 333 1.05 3.70 11.10
N ALA A 334 1.41 4.58 12.03
CA ALA A 334 1.85 4.19 13.36
C ALA A 334 0.81 3.26 14.01
N MET A 335 1.28 2.20 14.68
CA MET A 335 0.42 1.18 15.25
C MET A 335 0.93 0.74 16.62
N SER A 336 0.02 0.27 17.47
CA SER A 336 0.38 -0.40 18.73
C SER A 336 0.03 -1.89 18.63
N ARG A 337 0.95 -2.74 19.08
CA ARG A 337 0.83 -4.20 19.03
C ARG A 337 0.89 -4.80 20.42
N VAL A 338 0.13 -5.88 20.62
CA VAL A 338 0.15 -6.67 21.86
C VAL A 338 0.87 -7.98 21.59
N PHE A 339 1.90 -8.28 22.39
CA PHE A 339 2.72 -9.49 22.30
C PHE A 339 2.48 -10.37 23.53
N SER A 340 2.12 -11.63 23.32
CA SER A 340 1.99 -12.62 24.40
C SER A 340 3.31 -13.32 24.65
N ILE A 341 3.79 -13.26 25.90
CA ILE A 341 5.06 -13.86 26.33
C ILE A 341 4.78 -14.98 27.33
N PRO A 342 5.22 -16.21 27.06
CA PRO A 342 5.07 -17.34 27.98
C PRO A 342 5.93 -17.16 29.23
N THR A 343 5.42 -17.61 30.36
CA THR A 343 6.17 -17.72 31.61
C THR A 343 6.58 -19.17 31.86
N SER A 344 7.42 -19.39 32.87
CA SER A 344 7.78 -20.69 33.44
C SER A 344 6.60 -21.62 33.82
N GLY A 345 5.38 -21.08 33.91
CA GLY A 345 4.14 -21.82 34.20
C GLY A 345 3.26 -22.04 32.97
N VAL A 346 1.95 -22.26 33.19
CA VAL A 346 0.94 -22.32 32.11
C VAL A 346 0.46 -20.90 31.72
N ASP A 347 0.87 -19.89 32.47
CA ASP A 347 0.41 -18.51 32.29
C ASP A 347 1.29 -17.74 31.30
N GLU A 348 0.69 -16.78 30.60
CA GLU A 348 1.36 -15.83 29.73
C GLU A 348 1.08 -14.39 30.21
N PHE A 349 1.98 -13.45 29.92
CA PHE A 349 1.71 -12.02 30.10
C PHE A 349 1.77 -11.30 28.75
N THR A 350 1.15 -10.12 28.68
CA THR A 350 1.11 -9.31 27.47
C THR A 350 1.96 -8.06 27.61
N LEU A 351 2.65 -7.70 26.54
CA LEU A 351 3.37 -6.44 26.38
C LEU A 351 2.76 -5.64 25.24
N THR A 352 2.53 -4.35 25.45
CA THR A 352 2.04 -3.44 24.41
C THR A 352 3.18 -2.57 23.92
N LEU A 353 3.50 -2.63 22.62
CA LEU A 353 4.55 -1.81 22.01
C LEU A 353 3.98 -0.92 20.92
N HIS A 354 4.39 0.34 20.92
CA HIS A 354 4.15 1.30 19.87
C HIS A 354 5.26 1.24 18.81
N GLU A 355 4.82 1.16 17.56
CA GLU A 355 5.64 1.16 16.35
C GLU A 355 5.23 2.35 15.47
N PRO A 356 6.04 3.42 15.38
CA PRO A 356 5.74 4.53 14.49
C PRO A 356 5.83 4.11 13.01
N SER A 357 5.26 4.94 12.13
CA SER A 357 5.26 4.70 10.68
C SER A 357 6.68 4.51 10.13
N LEU A 358 6.90 3.46 9.34
CA LEU A 358 8.21 3.07 8.85
C LEU A 358 8.64 3.96 7.66
N THR A 359 9.51 4.95 7.93
CA THR A 359 10.19 5.74 6.89
C THR A 359 11.61 5.17 6.63
N ALA A 360 12.22 5.52 5.49
CA ALA A 360 13.48 4.93 5.02
C ALA A 360 14.65 4.95 6.02
N ASP A 361 14.63 5.86 7.00
CA ASP A 361 15.69 6.05 8.00
C ASP A 361 15.38 5.41 9.37
N ASN A 362 14.22 4.75 9.56
CA ASN A 362 13.69 4.36 10.88
C ASN A 362 13.53 2.83 11.11
N LEU A 363 14.43 2.00 10.57
CA LEU A 363 14.36 0.52 10.70
C LEU A 363 14.35 0.01 12.16
N GLY A 364 14.95 0.75 13.10
CA GLY A 364 14.97 0.41 14.53
C GLY A 364 13.62 0.59 15.26
N MET A 365 12.62 1.17 14.58
CA MET A 365 11.29 1.43 15.16
C MET A 365 10.28 0.29 14.95
N LYS A 366 10.66 -0.77 14.22
CA LYS A 366 9.85 -1.97 13.98
C LYS A 366 10.27 -3.09 14.93
N THR A 367 9.30 -3.84 15.44
CA THR A 367 9.56 -5.13 16.10
C THR A 367 9.80 -6.21 15.04
N TRP A 368 10.94 -6.89 15.14
CA TRP A 368 11.36 -7.95 14.23
C TRP A 368 11.02 -9.33 14.79
N VAL A 369 10.77 -10.31 13.92
CA VAL A 369 10.41 -11.68 14.32
C VAL A 369 11.47 -12.34 15.22
N SER A 370 12.74 -12.02 14.99
CA SER A 370 13.89 -12.44 15.81
C SER A 370 13.75 -12.00 17.28
N SER A 371 13.33 -10.76 17.52
CA SER A 371 13.08 -10.23 18.87
C SER A 371 11.90 -10.93 19.56
N TYR A 372 10.87 -11.30 18.82
CA TYR A 372 9.72 -12.03 19.37
C TYR A 372 10.05 -13.49 19.71
N LEU A 373 10.75 -14.20 18.82
CA LEU A 373 11.20 -15.58 19.07
C LEU A 373 12.12 -15.63 20.30
N LEU A 374 13.09 -14.72 20.39
CA LEU A 374 13.97 -14.63 21.55
C LEU A 374 13.17 -14.38 22.84
N SER A 375 12.22 -13.43 22.82
CA SER A 375 11.37 -13.10 23.96
C SER A 375 10.54 -14.29 24.45
N ARG A 376 9.98 -15.09 23.51
CA ARG A 376 9.29 -16.34 23.86
C ARG A 376 10.24 -17.38 24.43
N ARG A 377 11.48 -17.45 23.98
CA ARG A 377 12.46 -18.44 24.44
C ARG A 377 13.03 -18.12 25.83
N LEU A 378 12.99 -16.85 26.27
CA LEU A 378 13.59 -16.39 27.52
C LEU A 378 13.17 -17.22 28.74
N HIS A 379 11.90 -17.59 28.90
CA HIS A 379 11.45 -18.39 30.06
C HIS A 379 12.22 -19.72 30.17
N ASN A 380 12.40 -20.44 29.06
CA ASN A 380 13.17 -21.69 29.03
C ASN A 380 14.65 -21.46 29.27
N LEU A 381 15.24 -20.42 28.67
CA LEU A 381 16.67 -20.11 28.81
C LEU A 381 17.05 -19.74 30.25
N LEU A 382 16.13 -19.08 30.96
CA LEU A 382 16.29 -18.69 32.36
C LEU A 382 16.18 -19.88 33.32
N GLU A 383 15.56 -20.99 32.90
CA GLU A 383 15.38 -22.22 33.70
C GLU A 383 16.41 -23.31 33.40
N THR A 384 16.87 -23.44 32.16
CA THR A 384 17.59 -24.64 31.67
C THR A 384 19.07 -24.42 31.35
N THR A 385 19.76 -23.48 32.00
CA THR A 385 21.18 -23.23 31.71
C THR A 385 22.05 -24.50 31.95
N PRO A 386 22.71 -25.08 30.92
CA PRO A 386 23.45 -26.34 31.06
C PRO A 386 24.72 -26.23 31.93
N ASN A 387 25.02 -27.31 32.66
CA ASN A 387 26.22 -27.52 33.47
C ASN A 387 27.50 -27.70 32.62
N LEU A 388 28.04 -26.63 32.04
CA LEU A 388 29.34 -26.66 31.33
C LEU A 388 30.46 -25.82 31.99
N VAL A 389 30.33 -25.55 33.29
CA VAL A 389 31.45 -25.10 34.15
C VAL A 389 31.61 -26.12 35.31
N PRO A 390 32.83 -26.61 35.63
CA PRO A 390 33.01 -27.72 36.57
C PRO A 390 32.37 -27.49 37.94
N SER A 391 31.71 -28.54 38.42
CA SER A 391 30.87 -28.76 39.63
C SER A 391 31.39 -28.33 41.02
N ALA A 392 32.33 -27.37 41.14
CA ALA A 392 32.72 -26.83 42.45
C ALA A 392 32.04 -25.48 42.79
N SER A 393 31.28 -24.88 41.86
CA SER A 393 30.64 -23.56 42.07
C SER A 393 29.29 -23.40 41.37
N THR A 394 28.56 -24.49 41.11
CA THR A 394 27.33 -24.49 40.30
C THR A 394 26.04 -24.42 41.12
N THR A 395 26.01 -23.44 42.02
CA THR A 395 24.86 -22.54 42.11
C THR A 395 25.48 -21.16 41.96
N PRO A 396 24.92 -20.22 41.21
CA PRO A 396 25.13 -18.83 41.61
C PRO A 396 24.70 -18.86 43.07
N LYS A 397 25.64 -18.68 44.01
CA LYS A 397 25.23 -18.13 45.28
C LYS A 397 24.68 -16.78 44.86
N LEU A 398 23.36 -16.75 44.62
CA LEU A 398 22.58 -15.55 44.74
C LEU A 398 22.99 -15.08 46.12
N HIS A 399 23.96 -14.17 46.18
CA HIS A 399 24.06 -13.35 47.36
C HIS A 399 22.65 -12.76 47.43
N PRO A 400 21.88 -13.04 48.50
CA PRO A 400 20.49 -12.59 48.58
C PRO A 400 20.35 -11.07 48.37
N ASP A 401 21.47 -10.35 48.38
CA ASP A 401 21.61 -8.91 48.19
C ASP A 401 22.16 -8.46 46.82
N LYS A 402 22.47 -9.33 45.84
CA LYS A 402 23.03 -8.90 44.53
C LYS A 402 22.05 -9.13 43.36
N THR A 403 21.46 -8.04 42.88
CA THR A 403 20.61 -7.98 41.67
C THR A 403 21.46 -8.16 40.40
N LEU A 404 21.02 -9.02 39.48
CA LEU A 404 21.70 -9.24 38.20
C LEU A 404 21.56 -8.01 37.30
N ARG A 405 22.67 -7.51 36.74
CA ARG A 405 22.67 -6.37 35.82
C ARG A 405 22.71 -6.85 34.37
N ALA A 406 21.64 -6.62 33.61
CA ALA A 406 21.54 -6.93 32.20
C ALA A 406 21.63 -5.68 31.31
N LEU A 407 22.13 -5.86 30.11
CA LEU A 407 22.19 -4.86 29.04
C LEU A 407 21.55 -5.44 27.78
N GLU A 408 20.69 -4.69 27.11
CA GLU A 408 20.24 -5.00 25.75
C GLU A 408 20.90 -4.03 24.76
N LEU A 409 21.54 -4.59 23.74
CA LEU A 409 22.17 -3.84 22.64
C LEU A 409 21.25 -3.88 21.41
N GLY A 410 20.93 -2.70 20.86
CA GLY A 410 20.04 -2.59 19.70
C GLY A 410 18.62 -3.00 20.06
N ALA A 411 18.09 -2.44 21.14
CA ALA A 411 16.81 -2.85 21.72
C ALA A 411 15.60 -2.58 20.80
N GLY A 412 15.72 -1.67 19.83
CA GLY A 412 14.65 -1.30 18.92
C GLY A 412 13.40 -0.85 19.67
N THR A 413 12.32 -1.63 19.56
CA THR A 413 11.05 -1.38 20.29
C THR A 413 11.08 -1.78 21.76
N GLY A 414 12.10 -2.54 22.20
CA GLY A 414 12.33 -2.96 23.58
C GLY A 414 11.71 -4.31 23.97
N LEU A 415 11.19 -5.08 23.01
CA LEU A 415 10.44 -6.30 23.28
C LEU A 415 11.21 -7.32 24.15
N VAL A 416 12.48 -7.59 23.83
CA VAL A 416 13.28 -8.62 24.51
C VAL A 416 13.60 -8.20 25.93
N GLY A 417 14.09 -6.98 26.14
CA GLY A 417 14.48 -6.52 27.46
C GLY A 417 13.31 -6.25 28.39
N LEU A 418 12.16 -5.78 27.87
CA LEU A 418 10.92 -5.68 28.65
C LEU A 418 10.41 -7.08 29.06
N SER A 419 10.47 -8.05 28.14
CA SER A 419 10.14 -9.45 28.45
C SER A 419 11.06 -10.03 29.52
N PHE A 420 12.37 -9.77 29.42
CA PHE A 420 13.36 -10.18 30.42
C PHE A 420 13.08 -9.56 31.80
N ALA A 421 12.79 -8.27 31.86
CA ALA A 421 12.49 -7.58 33.10
C ALA A 421 11.23 -8.13 33.78
N ALA A 422 10.16 -8.36 33.01
CA ALA A 422 8.93 -8.95 33.51
C ALA A 422 9.13 -10.40 34.01
N LEU A 423 9.94 -11.20 33.32
CA LEU A 423 10.25 -12.59 33.72
C LEU A 423 11.13 -12.67 34.98
N ARG A 424 12.11 -11.78 35.14
CA ARG A 424 13.07 -11.81 36.26
C ARG A 424 12.61 -11.04 37.49
N GLY A 425 11.72 -10.07 37.29
CA GLY A 425 11.22 -9.19 38.35
C GLY A 425 12.36 -8.56 39.15
N LYS A 426 12.24 -8.58 40.48
CA LYS A 426 13.20 -7.98 41.42
C LYS A 426 14.61 -8.59 41.39
N SER A 427 14.79 -9.74 40.72
CA SER A 427 16.07 -10.46 40.69
C SER A 427 17.03 -9.90 39.64
N ALA A 428 16.59 -9.00 38.76
CA ALA A 428 17.43 -8.37 37.74
C ALA A 428 17.02 -6.93 37.44
N THR A 429 17.99 -6.13 37.01
CA THR A 429 17.81 -4.79 36.43
C THR A 429 18.31 -4.83 35.00
N ILE A 430 17.59 -4.23 34.05
CA ILE A 430 18.02 -4.17 32.65
C ILE A 430 18.15 -2.72 32.15
N HIS A 431 19.21 -2.47 31.40
CA HIS A 431 19.40 -1.23 30.65
C HIS A 431 19.18 -1.51 29.15
N LEU A 432 18.20 -0.84 28.54
CA LEU A 432 17.86 -0.98 27.12
C LEU A 432 18.55 0.12 26.33
N THR A 433 19.41 -0.27 25.38
CA THR A 433 20.22 0.70 24.62
C THR A 433 20.00 0.63 23.13
N ASP A 434 19.95 1.81 22.51
CA ASP A 434 19.87 1.96 21.06
C ASP A 434 20.44 3.34 20.64
N LEU A 435 20.37 3.64 19.34
CA LEU A 435 20.76 4.92 18.76
C LEU A 435 19.88 6.08 19.30
N PRO A 436 20.41 7.32 19.35
CA PRO A 436 19.71 8.48 19.91
C PRO A 436 18.29 8.69 19.36
N ASP A 437 18.07 8.38 18.08
CA ASP A 437 16.77 8.56 17.41
C ASP A 437 15.74 7.50 17.82
N ILE A 438 16.17 6.33 18.29
CA ILE A 438 15.30 5.20 18.71
C ILE A 438 14.91 5.31 20.19
N VAL A 439 15.80 5.85 21.02
CA VAL A 439 15.63 5.94 22.49
C VAL A 439 14.31 6.60 22.93
N PRO A 440 13.79 7.67 22.29
CA PRO A 440 12.50 8.25 22.68
C PRO A 440 11.32 7.27 22.56
N ASN A 441 11.25 6.50 21.47
CA ASN A 441 10.19 5.50 21.29
C ASN A 441 10.38 4.30 22.22
N LEU A 442 11.62 3.89 22.45
CA LEU A 442 11.97 2.86 23.43
C LEU A 442 11.53 3.24 24.85
N ALA A 443 11.76 4.49 25.26
CA ALA A 443 11.30 5.03 26.55
C ALA A 443 9.77 5.09 26.63
N HIS A 444 9.10 5.47 25.54
CA HIS A 444 7.65 5.44 25.45
C HIS A 444 7.10 4.02 25.64
N ASN A 445 7.68 3.03 24.98
CA ASN A 445 7.30 1.61 25.12
C ASN A 445 7.54 1.06 26.52
N ALA A 446 8.62 1.45 27.19
CA ALA A 446 8.83 1.10 28.59
C ALA A 446 7.73 1.70 29.49
N ALA A 447 7.33 2.95 29.25
CA ALA A 447 6.26 3.62 30.00
C ALA A 447 4.88 2.98 29.77
N LEU A 448 4.57 2.52 28.55
CA LEU A 448 3.32 1.81 28.24
C LEU A 448 3.14 0.51 29.05
N ASN A 449 4.24 -0.08 29.53
CA ASN A 449 4.24 -1.35 30.26
C ASN A 449 4.57 -1.19 31.75
N VAL A 450 4.50 0.03 32.30
CA VAL A 450 4.86 0.31 33.70
C VAL A 450 4.06 -0.52 34.71
N GLU A 451 2.75 -0.71 34.48
CA GLU A 451 1.90 -1.50 35.39
C GLU A 451 2.34 -2.98 35.48
N LEU A 452 2.79 -3.56 34.36
CA LEU A 452 3.32 -4.92 34.33
C LEU A 452 4.67 -4.98 35.06
N LEU A 453 5.54 -3.99 34.81
CA LEU A 453 6.87 -3.91 35.44
C LEU A 453 6.75 -3.72 36.96
N ASP A 454 5.84 -2.88 37.42
CA ASP A 454 5.57 -2.68 38.85
C ASP A 454 5.02 -3.94 39.51
N ARG A 455 4.08 -4.63 38.83
CA ARG A 455 3.50 -5.89 39.31
C ARG A 455 4.53 -7.00 39.47
N THR A 456 5.47 -7.10 38.53
CA THR A 456 6.55 -8.10 38.53
C THR A 456 7.76 -7.65 39.37
N GLY A 457 7.86 -6.35 39.68
CA GLY A 457 9.03 -5.72 40.29
C GLY A 457 10.24 -5.65 39.37
N GLY A 458 10.03 -5.67 38.06
CA GLY A 458 11.08 -5.54 37.04
C GLY A 458 11.60 -4.10 36.95
N ALA A 459 12.91 -3.92 36.96
CA ALA A 459 13.53 -2.60 36.86
C ALA A 459 14.15 -2.40 35.47
N VAL A 460 13.67 -1.37 34.76
CA VAL A 460 14.08 -1.05 33.38
C VAL A 460 14.58 0.39 33.33
N THR A 461 15.67 0.60 32.61
CA THR A 461 16.17 1.94 32.24
C THR A 461 16.45 1.97 30.75
N THR A 462 16.29 3.11 30.10
CA THR A 462 16.55 3.29 28.66
C THR A 462 17.60 4.38 28.44
N GLY A 463 18.41 4.26 27.39
CA GLY A 463 19.43 5.27 27.10
C GLY A 463 20.29 4.96 25.89
N VAL A 464 21.15 5.92 25.54
CA VAL A 464 22.25 5.67 24.60
C VAL A 464 23.38 4.99 25.36
N LEU A 465 24.03 3.99 24.75
CA LEU A 465 25.06 3.19 25.40
C LEU A 465 26.21 4.05 25.97
N ASP A 466 26.37 4.02 27.30
CA ASP A 466 27.44 4.67 28.05
C ASP A 466 28.65 3.71 28.23
N TRP A 467 29.85 4.21 27.94
CA TRP A 467 31.11 3.45 27.94
C TRP A 467 31.71 3.23 29.34
N SER A 468 31.02 3.65 30.40
CA SER A 468 31.56 3.68 31.76
C SER A 468 31.13 2.53 32.69
N GLU A 469 30.16 1.69 32.32
CA GLU A 469 29.59 0.66 33.21
C GLU A 469 29.83 -0.79 32.75
N GLN A 470 29.64 -1.79 33.61
CA GLN A 470 29.78 -3.23 33.27
C GLN A 470 28.51 -4.02 33.63
N TYR A 471 28.23 -5.08 32.86
CA TYR A 471 27.02 -5.89 32.98
C TYR A 471 27.34 -7.39 33.15
N ASP A 472 26.43 -8.10 33.82
CA ASP A 472 26.51 -9.55 34.06
C ASP A 472 25.97 -10.34 32.85
N LEU A 473 24.97 -9.79 32.13
CA LEU A 473 24.34 -10.41 30.97
C LEU A 473 24.17 -9.39 29.84
N ILE A 474 24.50 -9.77 28.61
CA ILE A 474 24.23 -8.97 27.41
C ILE A 474 23.24 -9.74 26.52
N LEU A 475 22.14 -9.07 26.18
CA LEU A 475 21.12 -9.53 25.24
C LEU A 475 21.26 -8.73 23.94
N ALA A 476 21.07 -9.39 22.80
CA ALA A 476 20.99 -8.75 21.49
C ALA A 476 20.07 -9.61 20.60
N ALA A 477 19.16 -8.96 19.89
CA ALA A 477 18.33 -9.60 18.87
C ALA A 477 18.61 -8.93 17.54
N ASP A 478 18.96 -9.73 16.52
CA ASP A 478 19.24 -9.25 15.16
C ASP A 478 20.34 -8.17 15.01
N PRO A 479 21.49 -8.25 15.73
CA PRO A 479 22.50 -7.20 15.65
C PRO A 479 23.27 -7.18 14.31
N LEU A 480 23.10 -8.17 13.42
CA LEU A 480 23.98 -8.44 12.27
C LEU A 480 23.32 -8.23 10.90
N TYR A 481 23.12 -6.97 10.50
CA TYR A 481 22.56 -6.60 9.19
C TYR A 481 23.56 -5.87 8.26
N SER A 482 24.82 -5.69 8.70
CA SER A 482 25.91 -5.11 7.90
C SER A 482 27.20 -5.91 8.05
N PRO A 483 28.07 -5.97 7.02
CA PRO A 483 29.38 -6.62 7.10
C PRO A 483 30.29 -6.09 8.22
N ASN A 484 30.04 -4.87 8.71
CA ASN A 484 30.82 -4.22 9.77
C ASN A 484 30.32 -4.56 11.19
N HIS A 485 29.05 -4.95 11.37
CA HIS A 485 28.45 -5.18 12.70
C HIS A 485 29.11 -6.30 13.50
N PRO A 486 29.54 -7.43 12.90
CA PRO A 486 30.33 -8.42 13.60
C PRO A 486 31.55 -7.87 14.34
N LYS A 487 32.22 -6.86 13.75
CA LYS A 487 33.38 -6.24 14.39
C LYS A 487 32.95 -5.30 15.52
N TRP A 488 31.98 -4.42 15.26
CA TRP A 488 31.52 -3.46 16.26
C TRP A 488 30.88 -4.13 17.47
N LEU A 489 30.11 -5.20 17.26
CA LEU A 489 29.50 -5.98 18.33
C LEU A 489 30.55 -6.60 19.26
N VAL A 490 31.65 -7.13 18.70
CA VAL A 490 32.78 -7.71 19.45
C VAL A 490 33.58 -6.64 20.19
N ASP A 491 33.89 -5.54 19.51
CA ASP A 491 34.60 -4.39 20.07
C ASP A 491 33.79 -3.75 21.21
N THR A 492 32.46 -3.82 21.11
CA THR A 492 31.49 -3.41 22.14
C THR A 492 31.51 -4.37 23.32
N ILE A 493 31.29 -5.65 23.09
CA ILE A 493 31.17 -6.64 24.17
C ILE A 493 32.43 -6.76 25.05
N THR A 494 33.62 -6.54 24.47
CA THR A 494 34.91 -6.70 25.15
C THR A 494 35.08 -5.88 26.44
N PRO A 495 34.79 -4.57 26.48
CA PRO A 495 34.80 -3.76 27.70
C PRO A 495 33.57 -3.96 28.62
N TRP A 496 32.40 -4.32 28.08
CA TRP A 496 31.12 -4.28 28.81
C TRP A 496 30.71 -5.58 29.51
N LEU A 497 31.20 -6.74 29.06
CA LEU A 497 30.93 -8.00 29.73
C LEU A 497 31.86 -8.21 30.94
N SER A 498 31.27 -8.42 32.12
CA SER A 498 32.05 -8.76 33.31
C SER A 498 32.86 -10.06 33.10
N ARG A 499 34.07 -10.13 33.68
CA ARG A 499 34.95 -11.32 33.56
C ARG A 499 34.57 -12.48 34.50
N GLY A 500 33.31 -12.53 34.93
CA GLY A 500 32.80 -13.57 35.84
C GLY A 500 32.44 -14.87 35.12
N LEU A 501 32.47 -15.99 35.84
CA LEU A 501 32.11 -17.33 35.30
C LEU A 501 30.63 -17.44 34.86
N ASP A 502 29.79 -16.49 35.29
CA ASP A 502 28.36 -16.46 35.02
C ASP A 502 28.01 -15.53 33.85
N ALA A 503 28.99 -14.81 33.28
CA ALA A 503 28.72 -13.84 32.22
C ALA A 503 28.39 -14.53 30.88
N ARG A 504 27.37 -14.04 30.17
CA ARG A 504 26.87 -14.64 28.91
C ARG A 504 26.60 -13.60 27.82
N ILE A 505 26.75 -14.03 26.56
CA ILE A 505 26.44 -13.28 25.32
C ILE A 505 25.63 -14.19 24.38
N GLN A 506 24.95 -13.62 23.39
CA GLN A 506 24.34 -14.38 22.29
C GLN A 506 24.91 -13.88 20.93
N GLU A 507 25.32 -14.80 20.05
CA GLU A 507 25.85 -14.61 18.66
C GLU A 507 27.37 -14.38 18.40
N LEU A 508 27.82 -14.83 17.20
CA LEU A 508 29.09 -14.55 16.48
C LEU A 508 30.33 -15.46 16.70
N ARG A 509 30.42 -16.55 15.91
CA ARG A 509 31.30 -17.70 16.22
C ARG A 509 32.81 -17.47 16.31
N GLU A 510 33.40 -16.89 15.28
CA GLU A 510 34.86 -16.92 15.10
C GLU A 510 35.57 -15.83 15.91
N ARG A 511 34.97 -14.64 15.99
CA ARG A 511 35.52 -13.49 16.72
C ARG A 511 35.31 -13.61 18.23
N MET A 512 34.18 -14.15 18.69
CA MET A 512 33.96 -14.46 20.11
C MET A 512 34.93 -15.53 20.62
N GLY A 513 35.25 -16.52 19.78
CA GLY A 513 36.29 -17.52 20.07
C GLY A 513 37.67 -16.90 20.30
N GLN A 514 38.04 -15.89 19.50
CA GLN A 514 39.29 -15.15 19.68
C GLN A 514 39.33 -14.32 20.96
N LEU A 515 38.17 -13.91 21.49
CA LEU A 515 38.04 -13.23 22.79
C LEU A 515 38.14 -14.18 23.99
N GLY A 516 38.03 -15.49 23.79
CA GLY A 516 38.01 -16.49 24.87
C GLY A 516 36.62 -16.86 25.36
N LEU A 517 35.59 -16.64 24.55
CA LEU A 517 34.21 -17.10 24.77
C LEU A 517 33.94 -18.38 23.97
N ALA A 518 33.17 -19.31 24.53
CA ALA A 518 32.69 -20.52 23.84
C ALA A 518 31.16 -20.55 23.78
N VAL A 519 30.61 -21.17 22.73
CA VAL A 519 29.19 -21.51 22.64
C VAL A 519 28.86 -22.52 23.74
N VAL A 520 27.89 -22.18 24.58
CA VAL A 520 27.32 -23.00 25.64
C VAL A 520 26.10 -23.77 25.13
N ASP A 521 25.29 -23.14 24.28
CA ASP A 521 24.10 -23.74 23.66
C ASP A 521 23.75 -23.00 22.36
N GLU A 522 23.11 -23.66 21.41
CA GLU A 522 22.67 -23.05 20.15
C GLU A 522 21.57 -23.84 19.44
N GLY A 523 20.86 -23.20 18.52
CA GLY A 523 19.84 -23.85 17.70
C GLY A 523 19.22 -22.92 16.67
N GLU A 524 18.23 -23.44 15.95
CA GLU A 524 17.47 -22.71 14.92
C GLU A 524 15.98 -22.73 15.25
N GLU A 525 15.31 -21.63 14.99
CA GLU A 525 13.85 -21.48 15.07
C GLU A 525 13.32 -20.81 13.80
N ILE A 526 12.08 -21.13 13.45
CA ILE A 526 11.40 -20.54 12.30
C ILE A 526 10.26 -19.68 12.83
N GLY A 527 10.23 -18.42 12.41
CA GLY A 527 9.15 -17.48 12.66
C GLY A 527 8.57 -16.95 11.35
N TYR A 528 7.47 -16.22 11.46
CA TYR A 528 6.80 -15.58 10.32
C TYR A 528 6.75 -14.07 10.57
N ASP A 529 7.23 -13.28 9.61
CA ASP A 529 7.17 -11.82 9.67
C ASP A 529 5.89 -11.27 9.01
N ASP A 530 5.59 -10.01 9.24
CA ASP A 530 4.43 -9.30 8.67
C ASP A 530 4.60 -8.96 7.19
N TRP A 531 5.73 -9.33 6.60
CA TRP A 531 6.02 -9.13 5.19
C TRP A 531 5.40 -10.26 4.37
N GLU A 532 4.95 -9.95 3.16
CA GLU A 532 4.41 -10.93 2.24
C GLU A 532 5.52 -11.47 1.32
N SER A 533 5.51 -12.79 1.09
CA SER A 533 6.24 -13.39 -0.03
C SER A 533 5.58 -13.03 -1.36
N ALA A 534 6.27 -13.29 -2.48
CA ALA A 534 5.80 -12.92 -3.81
C ALA A 534 4.42 -13.54 -4.20
N ASP A 535 3.94 -14.51 -3.45
CA ASP A 535 2.67 -15.23 -3.58
C ASP A 535 1.60 -14.78 -2.55
N GLY A 536 1.86 -13.76 -1.73
CA GLY A 536 0.94 -13.24 -0.70
C GLY A 536 0.95 -14.04 0.62
N GLY A 537 1.80 -15.07 0.74
CA GLY A 537 2.04 -15.83 1.97
C GLY A 537 2.78 -15.02 3.04
N ALA A 538 2.73 -15.44 4.31
CA ALA A 538 3.54 -14.84 5.37
C ALA A 538 5.02 -15.20 5.17
N LEU A 539 5.92 -14.20 5.21
CA LEU A 539 7.35 -14.41 4.99
C LEU A 539 7.95 -15.27 6.11
N GLU A 540 8.38 -16.48 5.77
CA GLU A 540 9.12 -17.37 6.67
C GLU A 540 10.54 -16.84 6.90
N VAL A 541 10.92 -16.67 8.17
CA VAL A 541 12.25 -16.22 8.58
C VAL A 541 12.86 -17.28 9.48
N ARG A 542 14.03 -17.78 9.09
CA ARG A 542 14.82 -18.72 9.89
C ARG A 542 15.81 -17.94 10.75
N CYS A 543 15.67 -18.05 12.07
CA CYS A 543 16.52 -17.38 13.05
C CYS A 543 17.44 -18.40 13.73
N TRP A 544 18.74 -18.13 13.73
CA TRP A 544 19.72 -18.86 14.54
C TRP A 544 19.91 -18.15 15.89
N TRP A 545 19.97 -18.89 16.98
CA TRP A 545 20.26 -18.37 18.32
C TRP A 545 21.44 -19.13 18.93
N SER A 546 22.22 -18.46 19.78
CA SER A 546 23.34 -19.07 20.50
C SER A 546 23.56 -18.41 21.85
N ILE A 547 24.15 -19.12 22.81
CA ILE A 547 24.53 -18.64 24.15
C ILE A 547 26.02 -18.85 24.31
N TRP A 548 26.73 -17.87 24.87
CA TRP A 548 28.18 -17.83 24.97
C TRP A 548 28.60 -17.65 26.42
N GLY A 549 29.77 -18.17 26.82
CA GLY A 549 30.35 -17.97 28.15
C GLY A 549 31.88 -18.04 28.15
N TRP A 550 32.53 -17.47 29.18
CA TRP A 550 33.99 -17.42 29.28
C TRP A 550 34.64 -18.80 29.47
N ILE A 551 35.76 -19.04 28.77
CA ILE A 551 36.58 -20.25 28.93
C ILE A 551 37.62 -20.02 30.03
N LEU A 552 37.68 -20.92 31.03
CA LEU A 552 38.70 -20.89 32.09
C LEU A 552 40.08 -21.29 31.54
N THR A 553 41.06 -20.38 31.59
CA THR A 553 42.48 -20.75 31.48
C THR A 553 43.00 -21.19 32.86
N LYS A 554 43.15 -22.50 33.08
CA LYS A 554 44.02 -22.97 34.16
C LYS A 554 45.48 -22.73 33.75
N SER A 555 46.19 -21.99 34.59
CA SER A 555 47.65 -21.90 34.59
C SER A 555 48.27 -23.31 34.47
N SER A 556 49.17 -23.43 33.49
CA SER A 556 50.20 -24.46 33.30
C SER A 556 49.76 -25.93 33.21
N ASP A 557 50.07 -26.51 32.04
CA ASP A 557 50.12 -27.94 31.70
C ASP A 557 48.78 -28.67 31.46
N MET A 558 48.31 -28.64 30.20
CA MET A 558 47.77 -29.84 29.53
C MET A 558 47.61 -29.60 28.03
N SER A 559 48.23 -30.45 27.20
CA SER A 559 47.96 -30.57 25.77
C SER A 559 46.56 -31.15 25.54
N ILE A 560 45.61 -30.32 25.11
CA ILE A 560 44.28 -30.80 24.71
C ILE A 560 44.36 -31.34 23.29
N ARG A 561 44.27 -32.67 23.17
CA ARG A 561 44.01 -33.38 21.92
C ARG A 561 42.63 -32.98 21.40
N VAL A 562 42.60 -32.39 20.21
CA VAL A 562 41.39 -32.28 19.39
C VAL A 562 40.94 -33.70 19.06
N ALA A 563 39.78 -34.10 19.57
CA ALA A 563 39.13 -35.35 19.18
C ALA A 563 38.64 -35.18 17.74
N SER A 564 39.41 -35.73 16.79
CA SER A 564 38.91 -36.07 15.47
C SER A 564 38.02 -37.30 15.62
N ASP A 565 36.71 -37.13 15.52
CA ASP A 565 35.86 -38.25 15.12
C ASP A 565 35.42 -38.02 13.66
N ARG A 566 35.85 -38.97 12.82
CA ARG A 566 35.57 -39.03 11.39
C ARG A 566 34.42 -40.00 11.21
N SER A 567 33.25 -39.54 10.76
CA SER A 567 32.42 -40.30 9.82
C SER A 567 31.22 -39.50 9.29
N SER A 568 31.44 -38.79 8.19
CA SER A 568 30.54 -38.84 7.01
C SER A 568 31.13 -37.94 5.92
N GLU A 569 31.28 -38.50 4.73
CA GLU A 569 32.00 -37.95 3.58
C GLU A 569 31.55 -36.54 3.17
N ALA A 570 32.53 -35.64 3.06
CA ALA A 570 32.38 -34.35 2.39
C ALA A 570 32.32 -34.56 0.87
N LYS A 571 31.21 -34.20 0.24
CA LYS A 571 31.20 -33.82 -1.18
C LYS A 571 31.72 -32.38 -1.30
N PRO A 572 32.52 -32.04 -2.33
CA PRO A 572 33.01 -30.69 -2.50
C PRO A 572 31.87 -29.83 -3.04
N LEU A 573 31.29 -28.97 -2.19
CA LEU A 573 30.42 -27.90 -2.66
C LEU A 573 31.31 -26.71 -3.04
N GLY A 574 31.40 -26.46 -4.34
CA GLY A 574 32.09 -25.31 -4.88
C GLY A 574 31.50 -24.00 -4.35
N THR A 575 32.37 -23.00 -4.31
CA THR A 575 32.06 -21.57 -4.33
C THR A 575 30.73 -21.25 -5.03
N LEU A 576 29.70 -21.02 -4.23
CA LEU A 576 28.49 -20.28 -4.56
C LEU A 576 28.08 -19.52 -3.29
N TRP A 577 28.70 -18.36 -3.07
CA TRP A 577 27.89 -17.28 -2.54
C TRP A 577 26.86 -16.96 -3.61
N PRO A 578 25.55 -17.01 -3.34
CA PRO A 578 24.61 -16.35 -4.22
C PRO A 578 24.97 -14.85 -4.19
N PRO A 579 25.30 -14.21 -5.32
CA PRO A 579 25.13 -12.78 -5.40
C PRO A 579 23.62 -12.53 -5.32
N ASN A 580 23.24 -11.43 -4.66
CA ASN A 580 21.86 -10.92 -4.53
C ASN A 580 21.11 -11.43 -3.29
N MET A 581 21.44 -10.86 -2.13
CA MET A 581 20.44 -10.47 -1.15
C MET A 581 20.06 -9.01 -1.45
N VAL A 582 19.23 -8.81 -2.48
CA VAL A 582 18.54 -7.53 -2.68
C VAL A 582 17.32 -7.57 -1.78
N ILE A 583 17.47 -7.14 -0.53
CA ILE A 583 16.33 -6.75 0.28
C ILE A 583 15.76 -5.48 -0.36
N GLY A 584 14.51 -5.56 -0.84
CA GLY A 584 13.68 -4.38 -1.14
C GLY A 584 13.84 -3.77 -2.52
N LEU A 585 13.33 -4.43 -3.58
CA LEU A 585 12.98 -3.75 -4.83
C LEU A 585 11.49 -3.84 -5.20
N LEU A 586 10.69 -4.64 -4.48
CA LEU A 586 9.23 -4.74 -4.69
C LEU A 586 8.41 -3.71 -3.90
N ALA A 587 9.01 -2.95 -2.98
CA ALA A 587 8.34 -1.83 -2.31
C ALA A 587 8.23 -0.57 -3.20
N ILE A 588 8.96 -0.49 -4.31
CA ILE A 588 9.12 0.73 -5.11
C ILE A 588 7.91 1.03 -6.02
N THR A 589 6.99 0.08 -6.24
CA THR A 589 5.79 0.32 -7.06
C THR A 589 4.58 0.82 -6.24
N ALA A 590 4.49 0.45 -4.96
CA ALA A 590 3.43 0.91 -4.06
C ALA A 590 3.74 2.28 -3.43
N ILE A 591 5.01 2.60 -3.15
CA ILE A 591 5.41 3.87 -2.52
C ILE A 591 5.01 5.10 -3.35
N PRO A 592 5.24 5.18 -4.68
CA PRO A 592 4.84 6.34 -5.48
C PRO A 592 3.32 6.49 -5.56
N THR A 593 2.59 5.38 -5.62
CA THR A 593 1.12 5.36 -5.69
C THR A 593 0.51 5.85 -4.37
N VAL A 594 0.98 5.33 -3.22
CA VAL A 594 0.51 5.76 -1.90
C VAL A 594 0.97 7.17 -1.58
N THR A 595 2.22 7.53 -1.88
CA THR A 595 2.73 8.91 -1.66
C THR A 595 1.98 9.90 -2.55
N GLY A 596 1.70 9.56 -3.81
CA GLY A 596 0.91 10.37 -4.73
C GLY A 596 -0.55 10.53 -4.28
N VAL A 597 -1.15 9.47 -3.74
CA VAL A 597 -2.51 9.51 -3.18
C VAL A 597 -2.56 10.31 -1.87
N ALA A 598 -1.60 10.13 -0.97
CA ALA A 598 -1.49 10.90 0.29
C ALA A 598 -1.20 12.39 0.03
N MET A 599 -0.34 12.70 -0.95
CA MET A 599 -0.13 14.08 -1.42
C MET A 599 -1.38 14.63 -2.10
N GLY A 600 -2.12 13.82 -2.86
CA GLY A 600 -3.40 14.20 -3.47
C GLY A 600 -4.46 14.56 -2.43
N VAL A 601 -4.66 13.72 -1.41
CA VAL A 601 -5.55 14.00 -0.27
C VAL A 601 -5.07 15.25 0.49
N SER A 602 -3.76 15.40 0.72
CA SER A 602 -3.21 16.58 1.39
C SER A 602 -3.41 17.87 0.58
N GLU A 603 -3.21 17.86 -0.73
CA GLU A 603 -3.45 19.03 -1.59
C GLU A 603 -4.95 19.34 -1.74
N GLN A 604 -5.80 18.31 -1.78
CA GLN A 604 -7.25 18.48 -1.78
C GLN A 604 -7.75 19.06 -0.45
N ARG A 605 -7.19 18.62 0.68
CA ARG A 605 -7.42 19.18 2.01
C ARG A 605 -6.96 20.63 2.10
N LYS A 606 -5.73 20.94 1.66
CA LYS A 606 -5.24 22.33 1.58
C LYS A 606 -6.11 23.20 0.66
N ALA A 607 -6.65 22.64 -0.41
CA ALA A 607 -7.56 23.36 -1.31
C ALA A 607 -8.92 23.61 -0.65
N ASN A 608 -9.45 22.67 0.13
CA ASN A 608 -10.67 22.84 0.91
C ASN A 608 -10.46 23.87 2.04
N GLU A 609 -9.36 23.79 2.77
CA GLU A 609 -8.95 24.76 3.80
C GLU A 609 -8.82 26.17 3.19
N ARG A 610 -8.12 26.32 2.05
CA ARG A 610 -8.03 27.61 1.34
C ARG A 610 -9.37 28.16 0.90
N LYS A 611 -10.28 27.31 0.40
CA LYS A 611 -11.65 27.74 0.04
C LYS A 611 -12.46 28.18 1.26
N ASN A 612 -12.28 27.49 2.39
CA ASN A 612 -12.94 27.87 3.64
C ASN A 612 -12.41 29.24 4.13
N ASP A 613 -11.09 29.42 4.14
CA ASP A 613 -10.45 30.69 4.49
C ASP A 613 -10.91 31.84 3.58
N GLU A 614 -10.98 31.62 2.27
CA GLU A 614 -11.46 32.61 1.30
C GLU A 614 -12.93 33.03 1.57
N ARG A 615 -13.79 32.09 1.97
CA ARG A 615 -15.21 32.36 2.32
C ARG A 615 -15.32 33.13 3.64
N ARG A 616 -14.48 32.81 4.62
CA ARG A 616 -14.41 33.46 5.94
C ARG A 616 -13.88 34.89 5.83
N MET A 617 -12.89 35.12 4.96
CA MET A 617 -12.30 36.45 4.72
C MET A 617 -13.09 37.34 3.74
N ALA A 618 -14.17 36.83 3.16
CA ALA A 618 -15.06 37.63 2.32
C ALA A 618 -15.76 38.70 3.16
N LYS A 619 -15.74 39.95 2.67
CA LYS A 619 -16.36 41.10 3.34
C LYS A 619 -17.86 41.14 3.05
N PHE A 620 -18.65 41.34 4.10
CA PHE A 620 -20.10 41.43 4.03
C PHE A 620 -20.64 42.57 4.88
N ASN A 621 -21.85 43.01 4.56
CA ASN A 621 -22.64 43.85 5.43
C ASN A 621 -23.57 42.95 6.27
N LEU A 622 -23.95 43.44 7.44
CA LEU A 622 -24.93 42.82 8.33
C LEU A 622 -26.24 43.59 8.21
N ASP A 623 -27.28 42.93 7.71
CA ASP A 623 -28.61 43.51 7.53
C ASP A 623 -29.62 42.85 8.45
N VAL A 624 -30.63 43.60 8.89
CA VAL A 624 -31.70 43.07 9.76
C VAL A 624 -32.58 42.09 8.98
N ALA A 625 -32.82 40.93 9.57
CA ALA A 625 -33.80 39.95 9.13
C ALA A 625 -34.76 39.60 10.27
N PRO A 626 -36.04 39.33 9.98
CA PRO A 626 -36.99 38.92 11.00
C PRO A 626 -36.66 37.51 11.54
N PRO A 627 -37.04 37.20 12.79
CA PRO A 627 -37.02 35.83 13.31
C PRO A 627 -37.91 34.88 12.49
N PRO A 628 -37.68 33.55 12.56
CA PRO A 628 -38.48 32.58 11.83
C PRO A 628 -39.92 32.61 12.34
N HIS A 629 -40.89 32.64 11.42
CA HIS A 629 -42.32 32.64 11.71
C HIS A 629 -42.89 33.92 12.36
N GLU A 630 -42.10 35.00 12.41
CA GLU A 630 -42.57 36.33 12.82
C GLU A 630 -42.75 37.26 11.60
N GLU A 631 -43.73 38.17 11.68
CA GLU A 631 -43.87 39.22 10.68
C GLU A 631 -42.77 40.27 10.88
N PRO A 632 -42.16 40.76 9.79
CA PRO A 632 -41.12 41.78 9.91
C PRO A 632 -41.71 43.09 10.43
N ASP A 633 -41.04 43.67 11.42
CA ASP A 633 -41.41 44.98 11.95
C ASP A 633 -40.95 46.09 10.99
N ASP A 634 -41.89 46.96 10.58
CA ASP A 634 -41.67 48.02 9.59
C ASP A 634 -40.63 49.08 10.04
N GLU A 635 -40.36 49.22 11.34
CA GLU A 635 -39.42 50.21 11.88
C GLU A 635 -37.96 49.76 11.79
N VAL A 636 -37.69 48.46 11.96
CA VAL A 636 -36.33 47.90 11.91
C VAL A 636 -36.03 47.09 10.64
N GLN A 637 -37.05 46.68 9.89
CA GLN A 637 -36.86 45.93 8.65
C GLN A 637 -36.06 46.74 7.62
N GLY A 638 -35.02 46.10 7.08
CA GLY A 638 -34.19 46.70 6.03
C GLY A 638 -33.12 47.68 6.55
N LEU A 639 -33.01 47.85 7.86
CA LEU A 639 -31.87 48.54 8.46
C LEU A 639 -30.59 47.69 8.37
N ARG A 640 -29.45 48.38 8.45
CA ARG A 640 -28.10 47.82 8.39
C ARG A 640 -27.32 48.16 9.64
N VAL A 641 -26.43 47.26 10.04
CA VAL A 641 -25.47 47.50 11.11
C VAL A 641 -24.51 48.64 10.76
N VAL A 642 -24.47 49.66 11.61
CA VAL A 642 -23.61 50.84 11.51
C VAL A 642 -22.89 51.10 12.84
N LEU A 643 -21.75 51.76 12.75
CA LEU A 643 -20.82 51.96 13.86
C LEU A 643 -20.70 53.46 14.16
N ARG A 644 -20.94 53.86 15.41
CA ARG A 644 -20.69 55.22 15.92
C ARG A 644 -20.40 55.15 17.42
N ASP A 645 -19.52 56.04 17.90
CA ASP A 645 -19.25 56.22 19.34
C ASP A 645 -18.97 54.92 20.12
N PHE A 646 -18.20 53.98 19.51
CA PHE A 646 -17.85 52.66 20.07
C PHE A 646 -19.02 51.68 20.29
N LYS A 647 -20.23 52.03 19.85
CA LYS A 647 -21.44 51.20 19.95
C LYS A 647 -21.99 50.85 18.57
N VAL A 648 -22.69 49.71 18.48
CA VAL A 648 -23.30 49.21 17.25
C VAL A 648 -24.78 49.58 17.20
N TYR A 649 -25.18 50.20 16.09
CA TYR A 649 -26.54 50.67 15.84
C TYR A 649 -27.09 50.10 14.53
N LEU A 650 -28.40 50.26 14.33
CA LEU A 650 -29.12 49.93 13.10
C LEU A 650 -29.63 51.22 12.45
N ASP A 651 -29.29 51.45 11.19
CA ASP A 651 -29.70 52.64 10.44
C ASP A 651 -29.80 52.33 8.92
N ASP A 652 -30.19 53.30 8.11
CA ASP A 652 -30.39 53.13 6.67
C ASP A 652 -29.11 52.62 5.99
N PRO A 653 -29.20 51.60 5.11
CA PRO A 653 -28.05 51.09 4.36
C PRO A 653 -27.30 52.15 3.55
N VAL A 654 -27.97 53.26 3.19
CA VAL A 654 -27.43 54.39 2.43
C VAL A 654 -26.99 55.50 3.38
N PRO A 655 -25.67 55.80 3.50
CA PRO A 655 -25.16 56.78 4.47
C PRO A 655 -25.78 58.17 4.40
N SER A 656 -26.21 58.63 3.21
CA SER A 656 -26.81 59.96 3.03
C SER A 656 -28.23 60.09 3.57
N LYS A 657 -28.90 58.98 3.91
CA LYS A 657 -30.24 58.98 4.49
C LYS A 657 -30.25 58.93 6.02
N ARG A 658 -29.10 58.70 6.64
CA ARG A 658 -28.95 58.59 8.09
C ARG A 658 -29.13 59.94 8.76
N LYS A 659 -29.87 59.99 9.86
CA LYS A 659 -30.05 61.21 10.66
C LYS A 659 -28.75 61.61 11.36
N VAL A 660 -27.99 60.62 11.80
CA VAL A 660 -26.71 60.81 12.50
C VAL A 660 -25.60 60.16 11.67
N PRO A 661 -24.46 60.82 11.44
CA PRO A 661 -23.34 60.21 10.76
C PRO A 661 -22.86 58.94 11.48
N ALA A 662 -22.87 57.82 10.79
CA ALA A 662 -22.37 56.53 11.28
C ALA A 662 -21.64 55.79 10.16
N HIS A 663 -20.61 55.02 10.51
CA HIS A 663 -19.82 54.24 9.56
C HIS A 663 -20.54 52.94 9.21
N THR A 664 -20.55 52.54 7.93
CA THR A 664 -21.17 51.26 7.53
C THR A 664 -20.23 50.11 7.89
N ALA A 665 -20.69 49.16 8.70
CA ALA A 665 -19.90 47.98 9.05
C ALA A 665 -19.67 47.10 7.81
N ALA A 666 -18.40 46.81 7.50
CA ALA A 666 -18.00 45.84 6.49
C ALA A 666 -17.19 44.74 7.19
N ALA A 667 -17.90 43.69 7.59
CA ALA A 667 -17.40 42.64 8.46
C ALA A 667 -16.80 41.46 7.68
N PHE A 668 -15.90 40.72 8.32
CA PHE A 668 -15.35 39.44 7.86
C PHE A 668 -14.88 38.61 9.06
N TYR A 669 -14.80 37.29 8.90
CA TYR A 669 -14.37 36.37 9.95
C TYR A 669 -12.85 36.17 9.88
N ILE A 670 -12.22 36.19 11.05
CA ILE A 670 -10.78 35.90 11.21
C ILE A 670 -10.53 35.50 12.66
N ASP A 671 -9.49 34.70 12.92
CA ASP A 671 -9.13 34.31 14.29
C ASP A 671 -8.97 35.53 15.20
N TYR A 672 -9.65 35.47 16.35
CA TYR A 672 -9.52 36.53 17.34
C TYR A 672 -8.12 36.47 18.00
N PRO A 673 -7.33 37.56 17.98
CA PRO A 673 -5.94 37.54 18.43
C PRO A 673 -5.84 37.56 19.96
N GLU A 674 -5.92 36.40 20.60
CA GLU A 674 -5.90 36.28 22.06
C GLU A 674 -4.67 36.93 22.73
N PRO A 675 -4.85 37.70 23.83
CA PRO A 675 -3.75 38.12 24.70
C PRO A 675 -2.97 36.92 25.24
N ASP A 676 -1.67 37.08 25.50
CA ASP A 676 -0.80 35.97 25.92
C ASP A 676 -1.30 35.20 27.15
N HIS A 677 -1.95 35.88 28.10
CA HIS A 677 -2.51 35.27 29.31
C HIS A 677 -3.88 34.60 29.11
N MET A 678 -4.49 34.73 27.93
CA MET A 678 -5.80 34.17 27.56
C MET A 678 -5.72 33.19 26.38
N LYS A 679 -4.53 32.91 25.84
CA LYS A 679 -4.33 32.01 24.67
C LYS A 679 -4.93 30.62 24.84
N ASP A 680 -5.06 30.14 26.07
CA ASP A 680 -5.62 28.83 26.38
C ASP A 680 -7.15 28.77 26.18
N LEU A 681 -7.85 29.91 26.13
CA LEU A 681 -9.31 29.96 25.98
C LEU A 681 -9.80 29.55 24.58
N LYS A 682 -8.94 29.71 23.54
CA LYS A 682 -9.22 29.33 22.14
C LYS A 682 -10.66 29.68 21.68
N ARG A 683 -11.10 30.94 21.84
CA ARG A 683 -12.48 31.38 21.56
C ARG A 683 -12.89 31.39 20.06
N GLY A 684 -12.02 30.93 19.17
CA GLY A 684 -12.32 30.75 17.75
C GLY A 684 -12.34 32.06 16.94
N PHE A 685 -13.20 32.11 15.93
CA PHE A 685 -13.31 33.25 15.02
C PHE A 685 -13.91 34.48 15.71
N GLY A 686 -13.27 35.63 15.50
CA GLY A 686 -13.80 36.94 15.81
C GLY A 686 -14.43 37.59 14.57
N LEU A 687 -15.30 38.58 14.80
CA LEU A 687 -15.90 39.38 13.73
C LEU A 687 -15.17 40.72 13.60
N ALA A 688 -14.24 40.79 12.64
CA ALA A 688 -13.53 42.02 12.32
C ALA A 688 -14.37 42.89 11.38
N THR A 689 -14.35 44.21 11.57
CA THR A 689 -15.10 45.17 10.74
C THR A 689 -14.28 46.42 10.46
N THR A 690 -14.54 47.07 9.32
CA THR A 690 -14.01 48.42 9.07
C THR A 690 -14.70 49.45 9.96
N ILE A 691 -13.93 50.38 10.54
CA ILE A 691 -14.44 51.47 11.40
C ILE A 691 -14.19 52.86 10.81
N SER A 692 -13.34 52.94 9.78
CA SER A 692 -13.03 54.14 9.01
C SER A 692 -12.54 53.70 7.64
N ASP A 693 -13.00 54.37 6.58
CA ASP A 693 -12.53 54.10 5.21
C ASP A 693 -11.18 54.78 4.92
N ASN A 694 -10.89 55.91 5.57
CA ASN A 694 -9.67 56.68 5.33
C ASN A 694 -9.19 57.47 6.57
N PRO A 695 -8.08 57.06 7.23
CA PRO A 695 -7.31 55.86 6.93
C PRO A 695 -8.14 54.60 7.20
N PRO A 696 -7.90 53.50 6.44
CA PRO A 696 -8.60 52.24 6.68
C PRO A 696 -8.21 51.72 8.07
N MET A 697 -9.20 51.62 8.95
CA MET A 697 -9.03 51.08 10.30
C MET A 697 -9.99 49.92 10.51
N LEU A 698 -9.53 48.93 11.29
CA LEU A 698 -10.31 47.78 11.67
C LEU A 698 -10.60 47.80 13.17
N GLY A 699 -11.76 47.28 13.54
CA GLY A 699 -12.16 46.98 14.91
C GLY A 699 -12.80 45.60 14.98
N TRP A 700 -13.01 45.11 16.19
CA TRP A 700 -13.74 43.88 16.49
C TRP A 700 -15.14 44.23 16.95
N ILE A 701 -16.14 43.51 16.45
CA ILE A 701 -17.50 43.54 16.99
C ILE A 701 -17.58 42.51 18.12
N TYR A 702 -18.12 42.90 19.26
CA TYR A 702 -18.24 42.07 20.46
C TYR A 702 -19.48 42.46 21.26
N ALA A 703 -20.03 41.53 22.05
CA ALA A 703 -21.10 41.83 22.99
C ALA A 703 -20.50 42.09 24.37
N ASP A 704 -20.88 43.20 24.99
CA ASP A 704 -20.48 43.56 26.33
C ASP A 704 -21.08 42.57 27.33
N LYS A 705 -20.23 41.83 28.07
CA LYS A 705 -20.67 40.77 28.99
C LYS A 705 -21.59 41.24 30.12
N ASP A 706 -21.59 42.52 30.47
CA ASP A 706 -22.33 43.04 31.63
C ASP A 706 -23.61 43.76 31.15
N THR A 707 -23.55 44.44 30.00
CA THR A 707 -24.67 45.25 29.49
C THR A 707 -25.39 44.64 28.29
N HIS A 708 -24.84 43.58 27.71
CA HIS A 708 -25.31 42.90 26.50
C HIS A 708 -25.38 43.79 25.24
N GLU A 709 -24.90 45.04 25.35
CA GLU A 709 -24.74 45.95 24.24
C GLU A 709 -23.71 45.40 23.24
N VAL A 710 -24.06 45.37 21.95
CA VAL A 710 -23.08 45.07 20.92
C VAL A 710 -22.25 46.34 20.66
N LYS A 711 -20.93 46.19 20.80
CA LYS A 711 -19.94 47.27 20.71
C LYS A 711 -18.89 46.95 19.66
N TYR A 712 -18.09 47.95 19.34
CA TYR A 712 -16.92 47.76 18.50
C TYR A 712 -15.68 48.46 19.07
N GLY A 713 -14.50 47.88 18.87
CA GLY A 713 -13.28 48.40 19.47
C GLY A 713 -12.01 47.67 19.07
N ASN A 714 -10.89 48.11 19.64
CA ASN A 714 -9.62 47.39 19.51
C ASN A 714 -9.58 46.19 20.47
N ARG A 715 -8.55 45.35 20.32
CA ARG A 715 -8.37 44.15 21.15
C ARG A 715 -8.40 44.42 22.66
N THR A 716 -7.78 45.52 23.11
CA THR A 716 -7.71 45.87 24.53
C THR A 716 -9.09 46.21 25.10
N MET A 717 -9.97 46.74 24.27
CA MET A 717 -11.36 47.04 24.66
C MET A 717 -12.25 45.81 24.61
N SER A 718 -11.99 44.86 23.68
CA SER A 718 -12.87 43.73 23.45
C SER A 718 -12.53 42.47 24.26
N CYS A 719 -11.26 42.25 24.64
CA CYS A 719 -10.79 40.94 25.14
C CYS A 719 -11.48 40.41 26.39
N ASP A 720 -12.01 41.28 27.24
CA ASP A 720 -12.66 40.93 28.50
C ASP A 720 -14.19 40.72 28.37
N HIS A 721 -14.71 40.82 27.15
CA HIS A 721 -16.12 40.67 26.80
C HIS A 721 -16.36 39.45 25.89
N VAL A 722 -17.57 39.31 25.34
CA VAL A 722 -17.97 38.19 24.47
C VAL A 722 -17.56 38.51 23.02
N VAL A 723 -16.43 37.94 22.61
CA VAL A 723 -15.76 38.24 21.32
C VAL A 723 -15.93 37.15 20.26
N GLY A 724 -16.51 36.01 20.61
CA GLY A 724 -16.69 34.86 19.72
C GLY A 724 -17.00 33.57 20.50
N PRO A 725 -17.20 32.44 19.80
CA PRO A 725 -17.01 32.31 18.35
C PRO A 725 -18.13 33.00 17.57
N TRP A 726 -17.74 33.81 16.57
CA TRP A 726 -18.67 34.30 15.55
C TRP A 726 -18.69 33.32 14.38
N ASP A 727 -19.89 32.94 13.94
CA ASP A 727 -20.07 32.05 12.80
C ASP A 727 -21.30 32.47 11.97
N TRP A 728 -21.76 31.57 11.11
CA TRP A 728 -23.01 31.65 10.37
C TRP A 728 -23.75 30.30 10.38
N GLU A 729 -25.04 30.36 10.07
CA GLU A 729 -25.91 29.22 9.81
C GLU A 729 -26.65 29.45 8.48
N ASP A 730 -27.52 28.51 8.11
CA ASP A 730 -28.42 28.63 6.95
C ASP A 730 -27.68 28.95 5.63
N GLU A 731 -26.72 28.10 5.22
CA GLU A 731 -25.93 28.30 3.99
C GLU A 731 -25.21 29.68 3.92
N GLU A 732 -24.62 30.09 5.03
CA GLU A 732 -23.87 31.36 5.20
C GLU A 732 -24.70 32.64 5.22
N THR A 733 -25.99 32.53 5.56
CA THR A 733 -26.91 33.66 5.53
C THR A 733 -27.19 34.27 6.89
N THR A 734 -27.35 33.47 7.95
CA THR A 734 -27.67 33.97 9.31
C THR A 734 -26.40 34.03 10.14
N VAL A 735 -26.09 35.16 10.78
CA VAL A 735 -24.88 35.32 11.63
C VAL A 735 -25.16 34.90 13.07
N THR A 736 -24.20 34.23 13.70
CA THR A 736 -24.28 33.75 15.09
C THR A 736 -23.10 34.22 15.94
N LEU A 737 -23.32 34.34 17.24
CA LEU A 737 -22.32 34.59 18.28
C LEU A 737 -22.51 33.55 19.39
N GLU A 738 -21.44 32.84 19.77
CA GLU A 738 -21.51 31.71 20.71
C GLU A 738 -22.60 30.69 20.33
N GLU A 739 -22.74 30.40 19.02
CA GLU A 739 -23.78 29.51 18.47
C GLU A 739 -25.24 30.00 18.69
N ASN A 740 -25.43 31.25 19.12
CA ASN A 740 -26.73 31.88 19.29
C ASN A 740 -26.98 32.95 18.20
N CYS A 741 -28.20 33.00 17.67
CA CYS A 741 -28.67 33.97 16.67
C CYS A 741 -29.66 35.01 17.23
N GLN A 742 -29.88 35.04 18.54
CA GLN A 742 -30.81 35.95 19.21
C GLN A 742 -30.17 37.33 19.43
N PHE A 743 -30.52 38.26 18.54
CA PHE A 743 -30.19 39.67 18.68
C PHE A 743 -31.48 40.46 18.91
N VAL A 744 -31.35 41.59 19.60
CA VAL A 744 -32.49 42.47 19.89
C VAL A 744 -32.10 43.90 19.53
N ALA A 745 -32.97 44.60 18.80
CA ALA A 745 -32.87 46.04 18.63
C ALA A 745 -33.57 46.72 19.81
N VAL A 746 -32.90 47.67 20.48
CA VAL A 746 -33.48 48.45 21.57
C VAL A 746 -33.41 49.93 21.19
N GLN A 747 -34.53 50.64 21.28
CA GLN A 747 -34.58 52.06 20.97
C GLN A 747 -33.97 52.87 22.12
N GLU A 748 -32.96 53.68 21.83
CA GLU A 748 -32.32 54.57 22.79
C GLU A 748 -33.08 55.91 22.90
N GLU A 749 -32.77 56.73 23.91
CA GLU A 749 -33.45 58.01 24.17
C GLU A 749 -33.40 59.01 22.99
N ASP A 750 -32.40 58.88 22.11
CA ASP A 750 -32.25 59.69 20.90
C ASP A 750 -33.12 59.19 19.71
N GLY A 751 -33.90 58.12 19.93
CA GLY A 751 -34.72 57.45 18.94
C GLY A 751 -33.93 56.55 17.97
N ALA A 752 -32.65 56.27 18.26
CA ALA A 752 -31.84 55.36 17.46
C ALA A 752 -31.97 53.92 17.96
N TRP A 753 -31.95 52.97 17.03
CA TRP A 753 -31.96 51.55 17.34
C TRP A 753 -30.54 51.04 17.60
N ALA A 754 -30.26 50.64 18.83
CA ALA A 754 -29.01 50.01 19.22
C ALA A 754 -29.14 48.47 19.19
N LEU A 755 -28.04 47.79 18.85
CA LEU A 755 -28.01 46.33 18.78
C LEU A 755 -27.54 45.73 20.10
N TYR A 756 -28.28 44.75 20.60
CA TYR A 756 -27.97 43.97 21.81
C TYR A 756 -27.96 42.48 21.47
N PHE A 757 -27.21 41.71 22.26
CA PHE A 757 -27.10 40.25 22.14
C PHE A 757 -27.75 39.58 23.34
N ASP A 758 -28.81 38.82 23.10
CA ASP A 758 -29.49 38.08 24.16
C ASP A 758 -28.74 36.78 24.46
N ARG A 759 -27.76 36.88 25.35
CA ARG A 759 -26.93 35.76 25.75
C ARG A 759 -27.67 34.78 26.68
N ASP A 760 -28.57 35.29 27.51
CA ASP A 760 -29.24 34.52 28.56
C ASP A 760 -30.55 33.87 28.06
N GLY A 761 -31.06 34.31 26.91
CA GLY A 761 -32.27 33.79 26.28
C GLY A 761 -33.55 34.27 26.97
N ASP A 762 -33.48 35.42 27.65
CA ASP A 762 -34.56 36.03 28.42
C ASP A 762 -35.15 37.27 27.74
N GLU A 763 -34.90 37.46 26.44
CA GLU A 763 -35.30 38.64 25.66
C GLU A 763 -34.73 39.95 26.25
N LEU A 764 -33.62 39.87 26.99
CA LEU A 764 -32.96 40.96 27.72
C LEU A 764 -33.76 41.52 28.91
N GLU A 765 -34.80 40.82 29.38
CA GLU A 765 -35.69 41.31 30.45
C GLU A 765 -34.90 41.74 31.70
N GLY A 766 -34.00 40.89 32.20
CA GLY A 766 -33.21 41.20 33.40
C GLY A 766 -32.24 42.37 33.19
N VAL A 767 -31.55 42.39 32.04
CA VAL A 767 -30.52 43.39 31.73
C VAL A 767 -31.14 44.77 31.48
N LEU A 768 -32.31 44.83 30.82
CA LEU A 768 -33.01 46.09 30.59
C LEU A 768 -33.66 46.63 31.87
N GLU A 769 -34.12 45.76 32.78
CA GLU A 769 -34.59 46.19 34.11
C GLU A 769 -33.48 46.89 34.90
N GLU A 770 -32.30 46.27 34.99
CA GLU A 770 -31.15 46.83 35.72
C GLU A 770 -30.65 48.15 35.13
N GLN A 771 -30.78 48.33 33.81
CA GLN A 771 -30.41 49.56 33.12
C GLN A 771 -31.51 50.63 33.12
N GLY A 772 -32.72 50.32 33.64
CA GLY A 772 -33.86 51.22 33.61
C GLY A 772 -34.40 51.49 32.19
N LYS A 773 -34.21 50.52 31.28
CA LYS A 773 -34.63 50.56 29.86
C LYS A 773 -35.80 49.63 29.56
N LEU A 774 -36.44 49.06 30.58
CA LEU A 774 -37.56 48.13 30.40
C LEU A 774 -38.79 48.76 29.71
N ASP A 775 -38.92 50.09 29.81
CA ASP A 775 -39.98 50.87 29.14
C ASP A 775 -39.61 51.27 27.70
N ASN A 776 -38.42 50.94 27.21
CA ASN A 776 -37.99 51.27 25.84
C ASN A 776 -38.59 50.28 24.85
N ASP A 777 -38.88 50.75 23.63
CA ASP A 777 -39.28 49.86 22.55
C ASP A 777 -38.11 48.92 22.18
N PHE A 778 -38.39 47.63 22.05
CA PHE A 778 -37.42 46.62 21.63
C PHE A 778 -38.03 45.64 20.63
N GLN A 779 -37.19 45.10 19.74
CA GLN A 779 -37.61 44.18 18.70
C GLN A 779 -36.58 43.05 18.49
N PRO A 780 -36.96 41.77 18.69
CA PRO A 780 -36.12 40.63 18.35
C PRO A 780 -35.82 40.57 16.84
N LEU A 781 -34.59 40.18 16.49
CA LEU A 781 -34.13 40.10 15.11
C LEU A 781 -33.01 39.09 14.91
N ARG A 782 -32.74 38.79 13.64
CA ARG A 782 -31.55 38.07 13.18
C ARG A 782 -30.67 38.98 12.33
N LEU A 783 -29.38 38.70 12.35
CA LEU A 783 -28.42 39.37 11.47
C LEU A 783 -28.19 38.52 10.22
N LYS A 784 -28.47 39.11 9.06
CA LYS A 784 -28.25 38.49 7.76
C LYS A 784 -26.93 38.96 7.15
N ARG A 785 -26.09 38.00 6.77
CA ARG A 785 -24.84 38.20 6.02
C ARG A 785 -25.13 38.48 4.54
N ASN A 786 -24.82 39.69 4.09
CA ASN A 786 -24.95 40.11 2.70
C ASN A 786 -23.59 40.52 2.11
N LEU A 787 -23.02 39.67 1.24
CA LEU A 787 -21.73 39.89 0.59
C LEU A 787 -21.67 41.20 -0.20
N ILE A 788 -20.54 41.91 -0.15
CA ILE A 788 -20.36 43.20 -0.85
C ILE A 788 -20.12 42.96 -2.35
N GLU A 789 -20.83 43.68 -3.23
CA GLU A 789 -20.95 43.44 -4.69
C GLU A 789 -19.62 43.27 -5.45
N GLN A 790 -18.56 44.00 -5.07
CA GLN A 790 -17.23 43.87 -5.72
C GLN A 790 -16.60 42.48 -5.54
N GLN A 791 -16.98 41.73 -4.50
CA GLN A 791 -16.51 40.35 -4.25
C GLN A 791 -17.40 39.30 -4.90
N VAL A 792 -18.71 39.55 -5.01
CA VAL A 792 -19.68 38.68 -5.72
C VAL A 792 -19.27 38.50 -7.20
N GLN A 793 -18.79 39.58 -7.84
CA GLN A 793 -18.31 39.52 -9.22
C GLN A 793 -16.99 38.73 -9.36
N LYS A 794 -16.14 38.73 -8.33
CA LYS A 794 -14.86 38.00 -8.29
C LYS A 794 -15.08 36.49 -8.04
N MET A 795 -16.01 36.13 -7.17
CA MET A 795 -16.42 34.73 -6.94
C MET A 795 -17.14 34.13 -8.15
N LYS A 796 -17.99 34.89 -8.85
CA LYS A 796 -18.65 34.43 -10.09
C LYS A 796 -17.67 34.15 -11.24
N ASN A 797 -16.61 34.96 -11.36
CA ASN A 797 -15.59 34.78 -12.41
C ASN A 797 -14.58 33.66 -12.12
N GLY A 798 -14.47 33.18 -10.88
CA GLY A 798 -13.60 32.06 -10.50
C GLY A 798 -14.24 30.67 -10.64
N ASN A 799 -15.57 30.62 -10.82
CA ASN A 799 -16.35 29.40 -11.04
C ASN A 799 -16.69 29.16 -12.54
N SER A 800 -16.04 29.87 -13.47
CA SER A 800 -16.14 29.64 -14.93
C SER A 800 -14.93 28.89 -15.47
#